data_AF-J9GPW6-F1
#
_entry.id   AF-J9GPW6-F1
#
_cell.length_a   1.000
_cell.length_b   1.000
_cell.length_c   1.000
_cell.angle_alpha   90.00
_cell.angle_beta   90.00
_cell.angle_gamma   90.00
#
_symmetry.space_group_name_H-M   'P 1'
#
loop_
_entity.id
_entity.type
_entity.pdbx_description
1 polymer ?
#
loop_
_entity_poly.entity_id
_entity_poly.type
_entity_poly.pdbx_seq_one_letter_code
_entity_poly.pdbx_strand_id
1 'polypeptide(L)'
;MLSQYYETPYFFSSHALQQTDYLTVELNHIYRQNDAHFIALLNKIRNNKADAHDLQQLNQRFIPDFQPEEGVSYIRLMTHNAHVQQYNEQQLNLIDAPSFAFGAEIKGNFPESSFPTESSLVLKKGAQVMFIKNDPEKRYYNGTLGEVIALDASKCTVRTAHTNTDVIVAAEEWLNTRYALNEETQAVEEQVEGSFKQLPLKLAWAITVHKSQGLTFEHAIVDVHAAFTHGQTYVALSRCKTLDGLVLSAPIPPHAIIQDQAVCRFNEKVAQDQERAVDLEQLRTVHCFHLIAQLFDFSALRVNLEAERQLLASHFQKNFPDTVRAFNNATASLYDQVIAVADKFRNQYQRLNQQTENGVVSAELQERIQKGAQYFSKMLEPLLKLVQETQLPTDNKEVRKRMMTTRDTLLQELTEKHHLLAHVCLKGFEVRDFQKAKTRIAVQTTMTPDTGKATAAKAKEEKPTVPSEMLNPRLYKQLYEWRSKKAAELGIAPYMVIQGKALIGISNLRPKNKTGLESVPYFGKVAMEKYGEEVLEILHRYEKGLSPEEVAAMDKRLQLALREPHKETKEVRPQEQFVRGMSYLLTLDYFQKGMSIAKIAQHRQLSTDTIQKHLLTAVEAGKLALNELVPQAHIDLIRQYVKQQSHPEELKLTPIREALNNAVEYYEIRAVLDQFFPKKD
;
A
#
# COMPACT_ATOMS: atom_id res chain seq x y z
N MET A 1 -16.14 -14.24 26.50
CA MET A 1 -14.68 -14.37 26.36
C MET A 1 -13.93 -13.02 26.33
N LEU A 2 -14.53 -11.89 25.91
CA LEU A 2 -13.87 -10.57 26.02
C LEU A 2 -14.17 -9.81 27.32
N SER A 3 -15.30 -10.13 27.98
CA SER A 3 -15.74 -9.53 29.25
C SER A 3 -14.81 -9.77 30.45
N GLN A 4 -13.80 -10.64 30.32
CA GLN A 4 -12.77 -10.85 31.34
C GLN A 4 -11.66 -9.79 31.27
N TYR A 5 -11.52 -9.12 30.11
CA TYR A 5 -10.45 -8.16 29.86
C TYR A 5 -10.97 -6.72 29.74
N TYR A 6 -12.24 -6.55 29.35
CA TYR A 6 -12.85 -5.25 29.10
C TYR A 6 -14.16 -5.12 29.88
N GLU A 7 -14.36 -3.97 30.50
CA GLU A 7 -15.54 -3.69 31.33
C GLU A 7 -16.83 -3.65 30.50
N THR A 8 -16.76 -3.14 29.27
CA THR A 8 -17.93 -2.97 28.38
C THR A 8 -17.55 -3.30 26.93
N PRO A 9 -18.52 -3.60 26.04
CA PRO A 9 -18.26 -3.89 24.62
C PRO A 9 -17.98 -2.63 23.79
N TYR A 10 -17.99 -1.44 24.39
CA TYR A 10 -17.82 -0.18 23.69
C TYR A 10 -16.34 0.17 23.46
N PHE A 11 -16.07 0.95 22.42
CA PHE A 11 -14.70 1.34 22.05
C PHE A 11 -13.95 2.06 23.18
N PHE A 12 -14.66 2.80 24.03
CA PHE A 12 -14.08 3.56 25.16
C PHE A 12 -13.59 2.69 26.33
N SER A 13 -13.91 1.39 26.31
CA SER A 13 -13.32 0.42 27.24
C SER A 13 -11.94 -0.08 26.79
N SER A 14 -11.45 0.36 25.63
CA SER A 14 -10.11 -0.01 25.15
C SER A 14 -9.02 0.51 26.10
N HIS A 15 -8.18 -0.40 26.62
CA HIS A 15 -7.00 -0.06 27.43
C HIS A 15 -6.07 0.92 26.70
N ALA A 16 -5.95 0.79 25.37
CA ALA A 16 -5.12 1.70 24.58
C ALA A 16 -5.69 3.13 24.59
N LEU A 17 -7.02 3.28 24.48
CA LEU A 17 -7.66 4.59 24.53
C LEU A 17 -7.54 5.21 25.92
N GLN A 18 -7.69 4.41 26.98
CA GLN A 18 -7.59 4.87 28.37
C GLN A 18 -6.18 5.32 28.76
N GLN A 19 -5.15 4.78 28.11
CA GLN A 19 -3.75 5.16 28.31
C GLN A 19 -3.30 6.31 27.40
N THR A 20 -4.17 6.77 26.49
CA THR A 20 -3.86 7.84 25.54
C THR A 20 -4.54 9.12 26.00
N ASP A 21 -3.80 10.23 25.99
CA ASP A 21 -4.41 11.54 26.17
C ASP A 21 -5.05 11.99 24.85
N TYR A 22 -6.36 12.24 24.84
CA TYR A 22 -7.10 12.68 23.66
C TYR A 22 -8.14 13.75 24.02
N LEU A 23 -8.49 14.58 23.03
CA LEU A 23 -9.59 15.54 23.12
C LEU A 23 -10.84 14.98 22.46
N THR A 24 -11.98 15.25 23.07
CA THR A 24 -13.28 14.90 22.50
C THR A 24 -14.01 16.16 22.05
N VAL A 25 -14.32 16.25 20.75
CA VAL A 25 -15.08 17.36 20.17
C VAL A 25 -16.49 16.88 19.83
N GLU A 26 -17.49 17.44 20.49
CA GLU A 26 -18.89 17.16 20.18
C GLU A 26 -19.44 18.18 19.17
N LEU A 27 -20.06 17.69 18.09
CA LEU A 27 -20.73 18.53 17.10
C LEU A 27 -22.17 18.79 17.54
N ASN A 28 -22.45 20.00 18.01
CA ASN A 28 -23.77 20.39 18.56
C ASN A 28 -24.75 20.91 17.51
N HIS A 29 -24.29 21.27 16.32
CA HIS A 29 -25.15 21.81 15.27
C HIS A 29 -25.86 20.69 14.49
N ILE A 30 -27.19 20.66 14.54
CA ILE A 30 -28.03 19.66 13.89
C ILE A 30 -28.49 20.21 12.53
N TYR A 31 -28.14 19.51 11.44
CA TYR A 31 -28.54 19.88 10.07
C TYR A 31 -29.80 19.15 9.56
N ARG A 32 -30.20 18.04 10.20
CA ARG A 32 -31.28 17.18 9.68
C ARG A 32 -32.66 17.72 10.03
N GLN A 33 -32.85 18.11 11.29
CA GLN A 33 -34.08 18.69 11.80
C GLN A 33 -33.92 20.20 11.89
N ASN A 34 -34.96 20.93 11.51
CA ASN A 34 -35.03 22.39 11.65
C ASN A 34 -36.03 22.83 12.74
N ASP A 35 -36.84 21.91 13.25
CA ASP A 35 -37.82 22.16 14.31
C ASP A 35 -37.15 22.07 15.69
N ALA A 36 -37.06 23.21 16.38
CA ALA A 36 -36.48 23.32 17.72
C ALA A 36 -37.21 22.44 18.76
N HIS A 37 -38.52 22.27 18.64
CA HIS A 37 -39.30 21.44 19.56
C HIS A 37 -38.93 19.96 19.38
N PHE A 38 -38.93 19.49 18.13
CA PHE A 38 -38.55 18.12 17.83
C PHE A 38 -37.10 17.81 18.19
N ILE A 39 -36.17 18.74 17.93
CA ILE A 39 -34.76 18.63 18.36
C ILE A 39 -34.66 18.47 19.87
N ALA A 40 -35.41 19.25 20.65
CA ALA A 40 -35.42 19.15 22.10
C ALA A 40 -35.88 17.76 22.58
N LEU A 41 -36.98 17.23 22.01
CA LEU A 41 -37.46 15.88 22.31
C LEU A 41 -36.42 14.81 21.96
N LEU A 42 -35.80 14.88 20.78
CA LEU A 42 -34.76 13.94 20.35
C LEU A 42 -33.54 13.99 21.26
N ASN A 43 -33.09 15.18 21.67
CA ASN A 43 -31.97 15.34 22.60
C ASN A 43 -32.28 14.81 23.99
N LYS A 44 -33.52 14.96 24.47
CA LYS A 44 -33.95 14.33 25.73
C LYS A 44 -33.93 12.82 25.65
N ILE A 45 -34.38 12.22 24.54
CA ILE A 45 -34.27 10.76 24.34
C ILE A 45 -32.81 10.33 24.26
N ARG A 46 -31.97 11.04 23.48
CA ARG A 46 -30.54 10.77 23.31
C ARG A 46 -29.80 10.76 24.65
N ASN A 47 -30.09 11.74 25.50
CA ASN A 47 -29.45 11.92 26.80
C ASN A 47 -30.17 11.18 27.93
N ASN A 48 -31.20 10.38 27.60
CA ASN A 48 -32.00 9.63 28.56
C ASN A 48 -32.62 10.50 29.68
N LYS A 49 -33.10 11.69 29.29
CA LYS A 49 -33.79 12.67 30.15
C LYS A 49 -35.26 12.85 29.75
N ALA A 50 -35.77 12.01 28.84
CA ALA A 50 -37.17 12.06 28.42
C ALA A 50 -38.07 11.56 29.55
N ASP A 51 -39.04 12.38 29.94
CA ASP A 51 -40.02 12.02 30.95
C ASP A 51 -41.34 11.48 30.34
N ALA A 52 -42.32 11.20 31.18
CA ALA A 52 -43.63 10.73 30.72
C ALA A 52 -44.37 11.77 29.85
N HIS A 53 -44.13 13.06 30.05
CA HIS A 53 -44.74 14.13 29.27
C HIS A 53 -44.12 14.18 27.87
N ASP A 54 -42.80 14.07 27.76
CA ASP A 54 -42.08 14.00 26.48
C ASP A 54 -42.52 12.78 25.66
N LEU A 55 -42.66 11.63 26.31
CA LEU A 55 -43.21 10.42 25.69
C LEU A 55 -44.66 10.61 25.24
N GLN A 56 -45.48 11.28 26.05
CA GLN A 56 -46.87 11.58 25.69
C GLN A 56 -46.93 12.47 24.44
N GLN A 57 -46.05 13.48 24.32
CA GLN A 57 -45.97 14.32 23.12
C GLN A 57 -45.61 13.51 21.87
N LEU A 58 -44.61 12.64 21.95
CA LEU A 58 -44.28 11.74 20.84
C LEU A 58 -45.44 10.79 20.51
N ASN A 59 -46.11 10.27 21.53
CA ASN A 59 -47.24 9.36 21.39
C ASN A 59 -48.49 10.02 20.78
N GLN A 60 -48.56 11.36 20.67
CA GLN A 60 -49.57 12.03 19.85
C GLN A 60 -49.43 11.69 18.36
N ARG A 61 -48.26 11.22 17.94
CA ARG A 61 -47.98 10.75 16.57
C ARG A 61 -48.37 9.28 16.34
N PHE A 62 -48.91 8.60 17.37
CA PHE A 62 -49.53 7.29 17.17
C PHE A 62 -50.91 7.48 16.54
N ILE A 63 -51.04 7.04 15.30
CA ILE A 63 -52.29 7.11 14.53
C ILE A 63 -52.72 5.67 14.24
N PRO A 64 -53.76 5.15 14.92
CA PRO A 64 -54.30 3.82 14.67
C PRO A 64 -54.70 3.65 13.20
N ASP A 65 -54.37 2.50 12.62
CA ASP A 65 -54.73 2.12 11.24
C ASP A 65 -54.32 3.14 10.17
N PHE A 66 -53.25 3.91 10.42
CA PHE A 66 -52.76 4.92 9.49
C PHE A 66 -52.45 4.32 8.11
N GLN A 67 -53.09 4.90 7.09
CA GLN A 67 -52.81 4.65 5.69
C GLN A 67 -52.21 5.92 5.08
N PRO A 68 -51.05 5.83 4.41
CA PRO A 68 -50.50 6.95 3.64
C PRO A 68 -51.50 7.51 2.64
N GLU A 69 -51.51 8.84 2.49
CA GLU A 69 -52.24 9.50 1.41
C GLU A 69 -51.70 9.09 0.04
N GLU A 70 -52.56 9.07 -0.98
CA GLU A 70 -52.13 8.77 -2.36
C GLU A 70 -51.03 9.73 -2.81
N GLY A 71 -49.93 9.19 -3.32
CA GLY A 71 -48.77 9.96 -3.79
C GLY A 71 -47.76 10.35 -2.71
N VAL A 72 -48.01 10.06 -1.42
CA VAL A 72 -47.03 10.30 -0.34
C VAL A 72 -46.33 9.01 0.05
N SER A 73 -45.05 8.89 -0.29
CA SER A 73 -44.25 7.71 0.07
C SER A 73 -43.83 7.76 1.55
N TYR A 74 -44.36 6.84 2.35
CA TYR A 74 -43.87 6.56 3.70
C TYR A 74 -42.95 5.35 3.70
N ILE A 75 -41.89 5.40 4.50
CA ILE A 75 -41.05 4.23 4.78
C ILE A 75 -41.29 3.72 6.20
N ARG A 76 -41.52 2.42 6.36
CA ARG A 76 -41.69 1.79 7.67
C ARG A 76 -40.34 1.38 8.25
N LEU A 77 -40.00 1.89 9.43
CA LEU A 77 -38.80 1.52 10.16
C LEU A 77 -39.13 0.45 11.19
N MET A 78 -38.58 -0.76 11.03
CA MET A 78 -38.86 -1.90 11.90
C MET A 78 -37.58 -2.41 12.57
N THR A 79 -37.71 -3.15 13.67
CA THR A 79 -36.56 -3.63 14.43
C THR A 79 -35.90 -4.89 13.83
N HIS A 80 -36.67 -5.77 13.19
CA HIS A 80 -36.21 -7.10 12.72
C HIS A 80 -36.22 -7.24 11.20
N ASN A 81 -35.17 -7.83 10.63
CA ASN A 81 -35.03 -7.99 9.17
C ASN A 81 -36.07 -8.93 8.55
N ALA A 82 -36.46 -10.00 9.26
CA ALA A 82 -37.45 -10.95 8.76
C ALA A 82 -38.82 -10.28 8.52
N HIS A 83 -39.27 -9.44 9.46
CA HIS A 83 -40.53 -8.70 9.31
C HIS A 83 -40.46 -7.68 8.17
N VAL A 84 -39.31 -7.03 7.99
CA VAL A 84 -39.09 -6.10 6.86
C VAL A 84 -39.22 -6.82 5.53
N GLN A 85 -38.56 -7.97 5.39
CA GLN A 85 -38.62 -8.76 4.16
C GLN A 85 -40.05 -9.23 3.88
N GLN A 86 -40.71 -9.84 4.88
CA GLN A 86 -42.09 -10.28 4.77
C GLN A 86 -43.04 -9.14 4.37
N TYR A 87 -42.90 -7.95 4.97
CA TYR A 87 -43.73 -6.80 4.64
C TYR A 87 -43.49 -6.31 3.21
N ASN A 88 -42.23 -6.20 2.78
CA ASN A 88 -41.90 -5.80 1.42
C ASN A 88 -42.42 -6.81 0.38
N GLU A 89 -42.30 -8.11 0.64
CA GLU A 89 -42.83 -9.17 -0.22
C GLU A 89 -44.37 -9.11 -0.29
N GLN A 90 -45.05 -8.92 0.84
CA GLN A 90 -46.50 -8.75 0.89
C GLN A 90 -46.96 -7.54 0.06
N GLN A 91 -46.32 -6.38 0.24
CA GLN A 91 -46.65 -5.18 -0.53
C GLN A 91 -46.41 -5.37 -2.03
N LEU A 92 -45.31 -6.01 -2.42
CA LEU A 92 -45.05 -6.34 -3.82
C LEU A 92 -46.09 -7.31 -4.39
N ASN A 93 -46.57 -8.27 -3.60
CA ASN A 93 -47.57 -9.25 -4.03
C ASN A 93 -48.96 -8.63 -4.21
N LEU A 94 -49.30 -7.58 -3.47
CA LEU A 94 -50.57 -6.84 -3.62
C LEU A 94 -50.68 -6.07 -4.94
N ILE A 95 -49.55 -5.78 -5.60
CA ILE A 95 -49.54 -5.09 -6.89
C ILE A 95 -49.99 -6.06 -7.99
N ASP A 96 -51.13 -5.75 -8.61
CA ASP A 96 -51.63 -6.44 -9.81
C ASP A 96 -50.91 -5.94 -11.07
N ALA A 97 -49.64 -6.32 -11.21
CA ALA A 97 -48.81 -6.05 -12.38
C ALA A 97 -47.79 -7.18 -12.61
N PRO A 98 -47.32 -7.39 -13.86
CA PRO A 98 -46.28 -8.36 -14.16
C PRO A 98 -44.99 -8.09 -13.36
N SER A 99 -44.42 -9.14 -12.77
CA SER A 99 -43.13 -9.09 -12.08
C SER A 99 -41.97 -9.28 -13.04
N PHE A 100 -40.92 -8.49 -12.90
CA PHE A 100 -39.66 -8.64 -13.61
C PHE A 100 -38.53 -8.88 -12.60
N ALA A 101 -37.70 -9.87 -12.87
CA ALA A 101 -36.56 -10.23 -12.04
C ALA A 101 -35.26 -9.78 -12.71
N PHE A 102 -34.48 -8.96 -12.03
CA PHE A 102 -33.18 -8.47 -12.47
C PHE A 102 -32.08 -9.27 -11.78
N GLY A 103 -31.31 -10.06 -12.54
CA GLY A 103 -30.17 -10.81 -12.04
C GLY A 103 -28.91 -9.93 -11.94
N ALA A 104 -28.21 -10.03 -10.81
CA ALA A 104 -26.93 -9.35 -10.61
C ALA A 104 -25.80 -10.05 -11.39
N GLU A 105 -24.90 -9.28 -11.98
CA GLU A 105 -23.65 -9.78 -12.54
C GLU A 105 -22.58 -9.75 -11.44
N ILE A 106 -22.09 -10.92 -11.03
CA ILE A 106 -21.06 -11.04 -9.98
C ILE A 106 -19.79 -11.61 -10.61
N LYS A 107 -18.65 -10.95 -10.41
CA LYS A 107 -17.34 -11.35 -10.91
C LYS A 107 -16.32 -11.40 -9.78
N GLY A 108 -15.40 -12.36 -9.83
CA GLY A 108 -14.33 -12.49 -8.83
C GLY A 108 -14.84 -12.85 -7.42
N ASN A 109 -14.10 -12.42 -6.40
CA ASN A 109 -14.41 -12.66 -4.99
C ASN A 109 -15.30 -11.55 -4.42
N PHE A 110 -16.60 -11.80 -4.32
CA PHE A 110 -17.56 -10.91 -3.66
C PHE A 110 -18.49 -11.73 -2.74
N PRO A 111 -18.28 -11.72 -1.41
CA PRO A 111 -19.06 -12.52 -0.47
C PRO A 111 -20.55 -12.14 -0.47
N GLU A 112 -21.44 -13.15 -0.44
CA GLU A 112 -22.90 -12.94 -0.45
C GLU A 112 -23.40 -12.09 0.73
N SER A 113 -22.78 -12.23 1.90
CA SER A 113 -23.07 -11.43 3.10
C SER A 113 -22.85 -9.93 2.90
N SER A 114 -22.04 -9.56 1.91
CA SER A 114 -21.66 -8.18 1.60
C SER A 114 -22.45 -7.60 0.43
N PHE A 115 -23.39 -8.35 -0.17
CA PHE A 115 -24.17 -7.84 -1.29
C PHE A 115 -24.92 -6.56 -0.89
N PRO A 116 -24.80 -5.49 -1.69
CA PRO A 116 -25.44 -4.21 -1.39
C PRO A 116 -26.97 -4.27 -1.59
N THR A 117 -27.42 -5.11 -2.52
CA THR A 117 -28.83 -5.42 -2.79
C THR A 117 -29.01 -6.90 -3.15
N GLU A 118 -30.24 -7.33 -3.38
CA GLU A 118 -30.57 -8.70 -3.74
C GLU A 118 -29.92 -9.11 -5.07
N SER A 119 -29.39 -10.33 -5.12
CA SER A 119 -28.79 -10.89 -6.34
C SER A 119 -29.85 -11.13 -7.42
N SER A 120 -31.10 -11.40 -7.02
CA SER A 120 -32.27 -11.42 -7.91
C SER A 120 -33.28 -10.40 -7.41
N LEU A 121 -33.24 -9.19 -7.96
CA LEU A 121 -34.12 -8.10 -7.56
C LEU A 121 -35.44 -8.20 -8.34
N VAL A 122 -36.53 -8.53 -7.64
CA VAL A 122 -37.87 -8.63 -8.25
C VAL A 122 -38.62 -7.32 -8.08
N LEU A 123 -39.09 -6.74 -9.19
CA LEU A 123 -39.83 -5.47 -9.23
C LEU A 123 -41.13 -5.60 -10.03
N LYS A 124 -42.09 -4.72 -9.72
CA LYS A 124 -43.33 -4.52 -10.47
C LYS A 124 -43.54 -3.03 -10.72
N LYS A 125 -44.31 -2.67 -11.75
CA LYS A 125 -44.78 -1.30 -11.93
C LYS A 125 -45.65 -0.92 -10.72
N GLY A 126 -45.37 0.22 -10.09
CA GLY A 126 -45.98 0.68 -8.83
C GLY A 126 -45.20 0.27 -7.58
N ALA A 127 -44.08 -0.45 -7.70
CA ALA A 127 -43.29 -0.85 -6.54
C ALA A 127 -42.56 0.36 -5.92
N GLN A 128 -42.59 0.48 -4.60
CA GLN A 128 -41.80 1.46 -3.85
C GLN A 128 -40.38 0.95 -3.64
N VAL A 129 -39.41 1.72 -4.10
CA VAL A 129 -37.99 1.40 -4.06
C VAL A 129 -37.18 2.52 -3.42
N MET A 130 -35.99 2.18 -2.93
CA MET A 130 -35.02 3.12 -2.40
C MET A 130 -33.71 2.97 -3.16
N PHE A 131 -33.13 4.12 -3.51
CA PHE A 131 -31.80 4.17 -4.09
C PHE A 131 -30.74 3.89 -3.03
N ILE A 132 -29.78 3.02 -3.35
CA ILE A 132 -28.70 2.61 -2.42
C ILE A 132 -27.32 3.14 -2.82
N LYS A 133 -27.26 3.99 -3.84
CA LYS A 133 -26.03 4.63 -4.34
C LYS A 133 -26.33 6.10 -4.63
N ASN A 134 -25.32 6.96 -4.55
CA ASN A 134 -25.45 8.36 -4.92
C ASN A 134 -25.26 8.51 -6.43
N ASP A 135 -26.15 9.27 -7.07
CA ASP A 135 -26.04 9.59 -8.49
C ASP A 135 -24.99 10.69 -8.71
N PRO A 136 -24.02 10.52 -9.63
CA PRO A 136 -23.05 11.57 -9.97
C PRO A 136 -23.72 12.86 -10.48
N GLU A 137 -24.84 12.73 -11.19
CA GLU A 137 -25.66 13.86 -11.68
C GLU A 137 -26.57 14.46 -10.59
N LYS A 138 -26.50 13.95 -9.35
CA LYS A 138 -27.26 14.44 -8.19
C LYS A 138 -28.78 14.38 -8.35
N ARG A 139 -29.31 13.50 -9.21
CA ARG A 139 -30.78 13.30 -9.36
C ARG A 139 -31.38 12.51 -8.20
N TYR A 140 -30.58 11.67 -7.55
CA TYR A 140 -30.95 10.92 -6.35
C TYR A 140 -29.73 10.67 -5.46
N TYR A 141 -29.98 10.35 -4.20
CA TYR A 141 -28.95 10.02 -3.21
C TYR A 141 -29.28 8.68 -2.54
N ASN A 142 -28.30 8.10 -1.84
CA ASN A 142 -28.53 6.92 -1.01
C ASN A 142 -29.60 7.24 0.05
N GLY A 143 -30.70 6.48 0.04
CA GLY A 143 -31.87 6.70 0.87
C GLY A 143 -33.04 7.41 0.17
N THR A 144 -32.87 7.93 -1.05
CA THR A 144 -33.97 8.53 -1.81
C THR A 144 -35.03 7.47 -2.13
N LEU A 145 -36.28 7.75 -1.79
CA LEU A 145 -37.43 6.91 -2.13
C LEU A 145 -37.94 7.23 -3.53
N GLY A 146 -38.54 6.24 -4.18
CA GLY A 146 -39.23 6.40 -5.45
C GLY A 146 -40.18 5.26 -5.78
N GLU A 147 -40.94 5.46 -6.84
CA GLU A 147 -41.93 4.50 -7.35
C GLU A 147 -41.54 4.06 -8.77
N VAL A 148 -41.61 2.76 -9.05
CA VAL A 148 -41.35 2.22 -10.39
C VAL A 148 -42.50 2.55 -11.34
N ILE A 149 -42.33 3.51 -12.24
CA ILE A 149 -43.39 3.94 -13.17
C ILE A 149 -43.40 3.16 -14.49
N ALA A 150 -42.24 2.63 -14.90
CA ALA A 150 -42.11 1.83 -16.11
C ALA A 150 -41.02 0.78 -15.91
N LEU A 151 -41.29 -0.43 -16.40
CA LEU A 151 -40.41 -1.59 -16.23
C LEU A 151 -40.48 -2.46 -17.49
N ASP A 152 -39.32 -2.78 -18.03
CA ASP A 152 -39.15 -3.79 -19.08
C ASP A 152 -37.99 -4.73 -18.74
N ALA A 153 -37.70 -5.72 -19.58
CA ALA A 153 -36.64 -6.71 -19.34
C ALA A 153 -35.22 -6.12 -19.22
N SER A 154 -35.03 -4.86 -19.62
CA SER A 154 -33.74 -4.17 -19.70
C SER A 154 -33.69 -2.78 -19.03
N LYS A 155 -34.86 -2.15 -18.79
CA LYS A 155 -34.97 -0.78 -18.28
C LYS A 155 -35.91 -0.75 -17.09
N CYS A 156 -35.50 0.01 -16.07
CA CYS A 156 -36.31 0.39 -14.93
C CYS A 156 -36.37 1.91 -14.87
N THR A 157 -37.56 2.49 -14.87
CA THR A 157 -37.76 3.93 -14.67
C THR A 157 -38.44 4.16 -13.33
N VAL A 158 -37.79 4.95 -12.48
CA VAL A 158 -38.24 5.25 -11.12
C VAL A 158 -38.53 6.74 -11.02
N ARG A 159 -39.72 7.08 -10.54
CA ARG A 159 -40.11 8.43 -10.18
C ARG A 159 -39.69 8.70 -8.74
N THR A 160 -38.83 9.68 -8.55
CA THR A 160 -38.34 10.08 -7.22
C THR A 160 -39.44 10.76 -6.41
N ALA A 161 -39.60 10.40 -5.14
CA ALA A 161 -40.70 10.91 -4.30
C ALA A 161 -40.58 12.40 -3.97
N HIS A 162 -39.36 12.97 -3.93
CA HIS A 162 -39.13 14.36 -3.52
C HIS A 162 -39.16 15.35 -4.68
N THR A 163 -38.49 15.02 -5.79
CA THR A 163 -38.35 15.93 -6.93
C THR A 163 -39.33 15.61 -8.06
N ASN A 164 -40.14 14.55 -7.90
CA ASN A 164 -41.09 14.06 -8.89
C ASN A 164 -40.44 13.86 -10.28
N THR A 165 -39.16 13.47 -10.27
CA THR A 165 -38.33 13.34 -11.46
C THR A 165 -38.27 11.89 -11.87
N ASP A 166 -38.52 11.63 -13.15
CA ASP A 166 -38.44 10.30 -13.75
C ASP A 166 -36.98 10.00 -14.11
N VAL A 167 -36.42 8.98 -13.46
CA VAL A 167 -35.03 8.57 -13.63
C VAL A 167 -35.00 7.18 -14.24
N ILE A 168 -34.34 7.06 -15.40
CA ILE A 168 -34.01 5.75 -15.98
C ILE A 168 -32.81 5.22 -15.21
N VAL A 169 -33.02 4.12 -14.48
CA VAL A 169 -32.03 3.53 -13.58
C VAL A 169 -31.20 2.50 -14.34
N ALA A 170 -29.91 2.77 -14.47
CA ALA A 170 -28.94 1.86 -15.04
C ALA A 170 -28.33 0.95 -13.96
N ALA A 171 -27.82 -0.21 -14.38
CA ALA A 171 -27.08 -1.09 -13.48
C ALA A 171 -25.74 -0.48 -13.11
N GLU A 172 -25.48 -0.40 -11.81
CA GLU A 172 -24.29 0.19 -11.20
C GLU A 172 -23.37 -0.91 -10.68
N GLU A 173 -22.07 -0.63 -10.62
CA GLU A 173 -21.06 -1.57 -10.11
C GLU A 173 -20.58 -1.17 -8.71
N TRP A 174 -20.40 -2.15 -7.84
CA TRP A 174 -19.73 -2.07 -6.55
C TRP A 174 -18.49 -2.96 -6.58
N LEU A 175 -17.39 -2.43 -6.07
CA LEU A 175 -16.10 -3.11 -6.07
C LEU A 175 -15.81 -3.63 -4.66
N ASN A 176 -15.39 -4.88 -4.57
CA ASN A 176 -14.74 -5.41 -3.37
C ASN A 176 -13.23 -5.18 -3.51
N THR A 177 -12.76 -4.08 -2.94
CA THR A 177 -11.35 -3.69 -2.99
C THR A 177 -10.62 -4.12 -1.73
N ARG A 178 -9.40 -4.61 -1.92
CA ARG A 178 -8.43 -4.83 -0.86
C ARG A 178 -7.22 -3.97 -1.11
N TYR A 179 -6.72 -3.34 -0.06
CA TYR A 179 -5.44 -2.64 -0.12
C TYR A 179 -4.32 -3.68 -0.26
N ALA A 180 -3.63 -3.61 -1.40
CA ALA A 180 -2.45 -4.40 -1.70
C ALA A 180 -1.30 -3.44 -2.02
N LEU A 181 -0.09 -3.81 -1.64
CA LEU A 181 1.08 -3.01 -1.99
C LEU A 181 1.43 -3.32 -3.44
N ASN A 182 1.48 -2.31 -4.31
CA ASN A 182 1.98 -2.49 -5.66
C ASN A 182 3.51 -2.66 -5.61
N GLU A 183 3.99 -3.80 -6.09
CA GLU A 183 5.41 -4.21 -6.00
C GLU A 183 6.35 -3.28 -6.79
N GLU A 184 5.86 -2.58 -7.82
CA GLU A 184 6.64 -1.66 -8.65
C GLU A 184 6.65 -0.23 -8.11
N THR A 185 5.48 0.28 -7.67
CA THR A 185 5.33 1.68 -7.23
C THR A 185 5.54 1.85 -5.73
N GLN A 186 5.52 0.75 -4.96
CA GLN A 186 5.60 0.75 -3.49
C GLN A 186 4.46 1.57 -2.84
N ALA A 187 3.42 1.87 -3.59
CA ALA A 187 2.22 2.53 -3.11
C ALA A 187 1.21 1.49 -2.63
N VAL A 188 0.43 1.85 -1.61
CA VAL A 188 -0.77 1.10 -1.26
C VAL A 188 -1.79 1.37 -2.37
N GLU A 189 -2.07 0.36 -3.19
CA GLU A 189 -3.02 0.44 -4.28
C GLU A 189 -4.25 -0.42 -3.97
N GLU A 190 -5.40 0.04 -4.44
CA GLU A 190 -6.65 -0.71 -4.32
C GLU A 190 -6.68 -1.81 -5.39
N GLN A 191 -6.58 -3.06 -4.96
CA GLN A 191 -6.78 -4.22 -5.83
C GLN A 191 -8.23 -4.68 -5.76
N VAL A 192 -8.91 -4.69 -6.90
CA VAL A 192 -10.29 -5.21 -7.02
C VAL A 192 -10.24 -6.74 -6.99
N GLU A 193 -10.71 -7.36 -5.90
CA GLU A 193 -10.83 -8.83 -5.81
C GLU A 193 -12.11 -9.34 -6.49
N GLY A 194 -13.14 -8.52 -6.55
CA GLY A 194 -14.41 -8.85 -7.21
C GLY A 194 -15.30 -7.65 -7.43
N SER A 195 -16.33 -7.82 -8.26
CA SER A 195 -17.35 -6.81 -8.50
C SER A 195 -18.76 -7.40 -8.47
N PHE A 196 -19.69 -6.57 -8.02
CA PHE A 196 -21.12 -6.84 -8.00
C PHE A 196 -21.80 -5.75 -8.82
N LYS A 197 -22.55 -6.11 -9.85
CA LYS A 197 -23.25 -5.15 -10.72
C LYS A 197 -24.74 -5.44 -10.78
N GLN A 198 -25.55 -4.44 -10.45
CA GLN A 198 -27.02 -4.55 -10.34
C GLN A 198 -27.66 -3.15 -10.37
N LEU A 199 -28.97 -3.07 -10.58
CA LEU A 199 -29.70 -1.82 -10.34
C LEU A 199 -29.48 -1.34 -8.88
N PRO A 200 -29.14 -0.06 -8.64
CA PRO A 200 -28.94 0.51 -7.30
C PRO A 200 -30.25 0.77 -6.56
N LEU A 201 -31.11 -0.25 -6.52
CA LEU A 201 -32.44 -0.21 -5.94
C LEU A 201 -32.64 -1.34 -4.95
N LYS A 202 -33.52 -1.10 -3.97
CA LYS A 202 -34.07 -2.12 -3.08
C LYS A 202 -35.53 -1.79 -2.78
N LEU A 203 -36.37 -2.82 -2.56
CA LEU A 203 -37.74 -2.62 -2.07
C LEU A 203 -37.72 -1.84 -0.74
N ALA A 204 -38.61 -0.86 -0.62
CA ALA A 204 -38.50 0.15 0.42
C ALA A 204 -39.82 0.57 1.05
N TRP A 205 -40.82 -0.31 1.10
CA TRP A 205 -41.97 -0.09 1.98
C TRP A 205 -41.57 -0.19 3.45
N ALA A 206 -40.64 -1.09 3.76
CA ALA A 206 -40.03 -1.22 5.07
C ALA A 206 -38.50 -1.37 4.98
N ILE A 207 -37.81 -0.87 6.00
CA ILE A 207 -36.38 -1.12 6.27
C ILE A 207 -36.14 -1.35 7.76
N THR A 208 -35.01 -1.96 8.10
CA THR A 208 -34.63 -2.08 9.51
C THR A 208 -34.09 -0.76 10.05
N VAL A 209 -34.31 -0.48 11.33
CA VAL A 209 -33.71 0.68 12.03
C VAL A 209 -32.20 0.72 11.84
N HIS A 210 -31.53 -0.43 11.90
CA HIS A 210 -30.08 -0.53 11.66
C HIS A 210 -29.68 -0.08 10.24
N LYS A 211 -30.41 -0.52 9.20
CA LYS A 211 -30.14 -0.11 7.81
C LYS A 211 -30.58 1.33 7.51
N SER A 212 -31.40 1.93 8.37
CA SER A 212 -31.77 3.34 8.29
C SER A 212 -30.69 4.29 8.82
N GLN A 213 -29.67 3.79 9.52
CA GLN A 213 -28.65 4.61 10.16
C GLN A 213 -27.91 5.47 9.12
N GLY A 214 -27.87 6.79 9.36
CA GLY A 214 -27.27 7.76 8.45
C GLY A 214 -28.24 8.28 7.38
N LEU A 215 -29.34 7.58 7.09
CA LEU A 215 -30.36 8.01 6.14
C LEU A 215 -31.27 9.10 6.73
N THR A 216 -31.93 9.85 5.86
CA THR A 216 -32.87 10.91 6.22
C THR A 216 -34.14 10.75 5.41
N PHE A 217 -35.30 10.80 6.07
CA PHE A 217 -36.60 10.64 5.44
C PHE A 217 -37.49 11.85 5.73
N GLU A 218 -38.34 12.19 4.77
CA GLU A 218 -39.42 13.17 4.98
C GLU A 218 -40.52 12.54 5.82
N HIS A 219 -40.99 11.36 5.41
CA HIS A 219 -42.10 10.65 6.03
C HIS A 219 -41.70 9.24 6.43
N ALA A 220 -41.88 8.88 7.70
CA ALA A 220 -41.59 7.53 8.17
C ALA A 220 -42.62 7.03 9.20
N ILE A 221 -42.94 5.75 9.09
CA ILE A 221 -43.74 5.02 10.08
C ILE A 221 -42.79 4.24 10.97
N VAL A 222 -42.66 4.63 12.23
CA VAL A 222 -41.66 4.10 13.14
C VAL A 222 -42.28 3.05 14.06
N ASP A 223 -41.70 1.85 14.02
CA ASP A 223 -42.08 0.72 14.82
C ASP A 223 -40.98 0.34 15.83
N VAL A 224 -40.99 1.03 16.97
CA VAL A 224 -39.97 0.92 18.03
C VAL A 224 -40.50 0.36 19.34
N HIS A 225 -41.77 -0.07 19.40
CA HIS A 225 -42.31 -0.68 20.62
C HIS A 225 -41.52 -1.94 21.03
N ALA A 226 -40.97 -2.67 20.06
CA ALA A 226 -40.13 -3.84 20.25
C ALA A 226 -38.62 -3.50 20.21
N ALA A 227 -38.22 -2.27 20.54
CA ALA A 227 -36.81 -1.90 20.64
C ALA A 227 -36.14 -2.72 21.75
N PHE A 228 -34.97 -3.28 21.46
CA PHE A 228 -34.25 -4.21 22.35
C PHE A 228 -32.79 -3.83 22.58
N THR A 229 -32.27 -2.80 21.89
CA THR A 229 -30.92 -2.27 22.10
C THR A 229 -30.94 -0.79 22.47
N HIS A 230 -29.93 -0.38 23.24
CA HIS A 230 -29.68 1.02 23.57
C HIS A 230 -29.57 1.87 22.31
N GLY A 231 -30.22 3.04 22.30
CA GLY A 231 -30.18 3.99 21.20
C GLY A 231 -31.05 3.65 19.98
N GLN A 232 -31.62 2.44 19.88
CA GLN A 232 -32.42 2.03 18.71
C GLN A 232 -33.63 2.95 18.46
N THR A 233 -34.36 3.29 19.53
CA THR A 233 -35.49 4.23 19.49
C THR A 233 -35.07 5.61 19.00
N TYR A 234 -33.95 6.13 19.54
CA TYR A 234 -33.39 7.42 19.10
C TYR A 234 -32.97 7.38 17.62
N VAL A 235 -32.31 6.31 17.18
CA VAL A 235 -31.89 6.15 15.77
C VAL A 235 -33.10 6.22 14.85
N ALA A 236 -34.18 5.49 15.17
CA ALA A 236 -35.38 5.46 14.36
C ALA A 236 -36.09 6.82 14.30
N LEU A 237 -36.33 7.46 15.46
CA LEU A 237 -37.01 8.76 15.53
C LEU A 237 -36.20 9.88 14.85
N SER A 238 -34.87 9.86 15.00
CA SER A 238 -33.98 10.86 14.41
C SER A 238 -33.80 10.74 12.90
N ARG A 239 -34.46 9.78 12.22
CA ARG A 239 -34.43 9.67 10.74
C ARG A 239 -35.36 10.68 10.06
N CYS A 240 -36.45 11.08 10.71
CA CYS A 240 -37.39 12.07 10.19
C CYS A 240 -36.83 13.49 10.29
N LYS A 241 -37.13 14.34 9.30
CA LYS A 241 -36.78 15.77 9.34
C LYS A 241 -37.68 16.59 10.25
N THR A 242 -38.95 16.23 10.34
CA THR A 242 -39.97 16.96 11.12
C THR A 242 -40.76 15.99 11.99
N LEU A 243 -41.39 16.51 13.06
CA LEU A 243 -42.29 15.72 13.90
C LEU A 243 -43.57 15.34 13.13
N ASP A 244 -44.02 16.17 12.20
CA ASP A 244 -45.19 15.89 11.36
C ASP A 244 -44.96 14.79 10.32
N GLY A 245 -43.73 14.63 9.86
CA GLY A 245 -43.36 13.51 9.00
C GLY A 245 -43.26 12.17 9.74
N LEU A 246 -43.34 12.18 11.06
CA LEU A 246 -43.27 10.98 11.90
C LEU A 246 -44.68 10.45 12.20
N VAL A 247 -44.86 9.15 11.98
CA VAL A 247 -46.03 8.38 12.45
C VAL A 247 -45.51 7.20 13.26
N LEU A 248 -46.16 6.89 14.38
CA LEU A 248 -45.85 5.71 15.19
C LEU A 248 -46.83 4.59 14.86
N SER A 249 -46.34 3.36 14.70
CA SER A 249 -47.19 2.16 14.54
C SER A 249 -47.84 1.72 15.86
N ALA A 250 -47.23 2.09 16.99
CA ALA A 250 -47.70 1.81 18.34
C ALA A 250 -47.15 2.90 19.27
N PRO A 251 -47.81 3.19 20.41
CA PRO A 251 -47.26 4.08 21.42
C PRO A 251 -45.89 3.60 21.89
N ILE A 252 -44.94 4.52 22.07
CA ILE A 252 -43.62 4.26 22.63
C ILE A 252 -43.77 4.02 24.13
N PRO A 253 -43.50 2.81 24.61
CA PRO A 253 -43.52 2.54 26.04
C PRO A 253 -42.21 3.03 26.68
N PRO A 254 -42.19 3.34 28.00
CA PRO A 254 -40.97 3.78 28.68
C PRO A 254 -39.80 2.78 28.54
N HIS A 255 -40.08 1.48 28.51
CA HIS A 255 -39.04 0.44 28.38
C HIS A 255 -38.35 0.43 27.01
N ALA A 256 -38.95 1.05 25.97
CA ALA A 256 -38.32 1.18 24.66
C ALA A 256 -37.21 2.25 24.65
N ILE A 257 -37.15 3.13 25.66
CA ILE A 257 -35.99 3.99 25.91
C ILE A 257 -35.00 3.20 26.76
N ILE A 258 -34.23 2.35 26.10
CA ILE A 258 -33.24 1.49 26.78
C ILE A 258 -32.02 2.34 27.15
N GLN A 259 -31.68 2.35 28.42
CA GLN A 259 -30.50 3.03 28.95
C GLN A 259 -29.32 2.06 29.07
N ASP A 260 -28.17 2.43 28.51
CA ASP A 260 -26.89 1.82 28.85
C ASP A 260 -26.10 2.78 29.76
N GLN A 261 -25.92 2.39 31.01
CA GLN A 261 -25.23 3.22 32.00
C GLN A 261 -23.77 3.50 31.63
N ALA A 262 -23.10 2.61 30.91
CA ALA A 262 -21.73 2.83 30.48
C ALA A 262 -21.65 3.98 29.47
N VAL A 263 -22.60 4.05 28.53
CA VAL A 263 -22.69 5.14 27.55
C VAL A 263 -23.03 6.46 28.23
N CYS A 264 -23.97 6.46 29.19
CA CYS A 264 -24.29 7.65 29.96
C CYS A 264 -23.06 8.22 30.70
N ARG A 265 -22.34 7.36 31.45
CA ARG A 265 -21.12 7.77 32.17
C ARG A 265 -20.04 8.30 31.23
N PHE A 266 -19.87 7.67 30.07
CA PHE A 266 -18.92 8.13 29.07
C PHE A 266 -19.27 9.53 28.55
N ASN A 267 -20.53 9.77 28.18
CA ASN A 267 -20.97 11.07 27.68
C ASN A 267 -20.86 12.18 28.75
N GLU A 268 -21.18 11.86 30.01
CA GLU A 268 -21.00 12.78 31.13
C GLU A 268 -19.52 13.14 31.35
N LYS A 269 -18.64 12.14 31.29
CA LYS A 269 -17.19 12.35 31.38
C LYS A 269 -16.69 13.23 30.23
N VAL A 270 -17.12 12.94 29.00
CA VAL A 270 -16.77 13.75 27.81
C VAL A 270 -17.20 15.20 27.97
N ALA A 271 -18.41 15.46 28.46
CA ALA A 271 -18.90 16.82 28.69
C ALA A 271 -18.07 17.56 29.76
N GLN A 272 -17.69 16.87 30.84
CA GLN A 272 -16.82 17.43 31.88
C GLN A 272 -15.39 17.69 31.38
N ASP A 273 -14.85 16.79 30.56
CA ASP A 273 -13.51 16.90 29.99
C ASP A 273 -13.42 18.03 28.93
N GLN A 274 -14.53 18.41 28.31
CA GLN A 274 -14.60 19.63 27.47
C GLN A 274 -14.47 20.92 28.29
N GLU A 275 -15.00 20.94 29.51
CA GLU A 275 -14.90 22.09 30.43
C GLU A 275 -13.51 22.14 31.11
N ARG A 276 -12.93 20.97 31.40
CA ARG A 276 -11.52 20.84 31.79
C ARG A 276 -10.66 20.94 30.54
N ALA A 277 -10.57 22.12 29.95
CA ALA A 277 -9.74 22.39 28.78
C ALA A 277 -8.32 21.83 28.98
N VAL A 278 -8.09 20.59 28.56
CA VAL A 278 -6.77 20.12 28.19
C VAL A 278 -6.44 21.00 27.01
N ASP A 279 -5.53 21.93 27.24
CA ASP A 279 -5.19 22.91 26.23
C ASP A 279 -4.74 22.12 24.99
N LEU A 280 -5.46 22.27 23.87
CA LEU A 280 -5.10 21.66 22.60
C LEU A 280 -3.64 22.00 22.27
N GLU A 281 -3.19 23.18 22.70
CA GLU A 281 -1.82 23.63 22.59
C GLU A 281 -0.84 22.76 23.41
N GLN A 282 -1.22 22.35 24.62
CA GLN A 282 -0.44 21.44 25.45
C GLN A 282 -0.34 20.04 24.81
N LEU A 283 -1.45 19.49 24.30
CA LEU A 283 -1.41 18.19 23.61
C LEU A 283 -0.56 18.23 22.34
N ARG A 284 -0.66 19.31 21.56
CA ARG A 284 0.20 19.53 20.39
C ARG A 284 1.67 19.57 20.78
N THR A 285 1.99 20.21 21.90
CA THR A 285 3.36 20.33 22.42
C THR A 285 3.90 18.98 22.91
N VAL A 286 3.09 18.21 23.64
CA VAL A 286 3.44 16.85 24.10
C VAL A 286 3.63 15.90 22.92
N HIS A 287 2.74 15.96 21.93
CA HIS A 287 2.85 15.14 20.71
C HIS A 287 4.11 15.48 19.90
N CYS A 288 4.41 16.77 19.73
CA CYS A 288 5.63 17.23 19.08
C CYS A 288 6.87 16.69 19.80
N PHE A 289 6.92 16.81 21.13
CA PHE A 289 8.01 16.25 21.94
C PHE A 289 8.14 14.73 21.80
N HIS A 290 7.02 14.00 21.80
CA HIS A 290 7.02 12.55 21.62
C HIS A 290 7.66 12.14 20.28
N LEU A 291 7.33 12.84 19.20
CA LEU A 291 7.92 12.57 17.88
C LEU A 291 9.43 12.88 17.84
N ILE A 292 9.88 13.97 18.47
CA ILE A 292 11.30 14.31 18.59
C ILE A 292 12.03 13.24 19.41
N ALA A 293 11.46 12.84 20.56
CA ALA A 293 12.01 11.79 21.39
C ALA A 293 12.11 10.45 20.62
N GLN A 294 11.11 10.12 19.82
CA GLN A 294 11.11 8.91 18.98
C GLN A 294 12.23 8.94 17.91
N LEU A 295 12.51 10.10 17.32
CA LEU A 295 13.60 10.26 16.35
C LEU A 295 14.97 9.92 16.98
N PHE A 296 15.18 10.31 18.23
CA PHE A 296 16.43 10.12 18.96
C PHE A 296 16.43 8.93 19.94
N ASP A 297 15.40 8.08 19.89
CA ASP A 297 15.37 6.84 20.65
C ASP A 297 16.02 5.69 19.85
N PHE A 298 17.10 5.14 20.39
CA PHE A 298 17.86 4.05 19.78
C PHE A 298 17.72 2.74 20.57
N SER A 299 16.72 2.63 21.45
CA SER A 299 16.48 1.45 22.30
C SER A 299 16.22 0.17 21.48
N ALA A 300 15.35 0.25 20.46
CA ALA A 300 15.06 -0.87 19.56
C ALA A 300 16.31 -1.32 18.79
N LEU A 301 17.06 -0.35 18.25
CA LEU A 301 18.32 -0.62 17.56
C LEU A 301 19.33 -1.35 18.45
N ARG A 302 19.47 -0.92 19.71
CA ARG A 302 20.33 -1.58 20.70
C ARG A 302 19.93 -3.04 20.93
N VAL A 303 18.64 -3.31 21.10
CA VAL A 303 18.12 -4.67 21.32
C VAL A 303 18.40 -5.56 20.11
N ASN A 304 18.13 -5.06 18.90
CA ASN A 304 18.34 -5.81 17.66
C ASN A 304 19.83 -6.08 17.39
N LEU A 305 20.71 -5.11 17.66
CA LEU A 305 22.15 -5.30 17.50
C LEU A 305 22.70 -6.33 18.50
N GLU A 306 22.24 -6.28 19.74
CA GLU A 306 22.66 -7.23 20.77
C GLU A 306 22.19 -8.65 20.45
N ALA A 307 20.99 -8.81 19.90
CA ALA A 307 20.50 -10.11 19.41
C ALA A 307 21.38 -10.69 18.30
N GLU A 308 21.76 -9.87 17.30
CA GLU A 308 22.65 -10.29 16.21
C GLU A 308 24.05 -10.65 16.75
N ARG A 309 24.60 -9.81 17.63
CA ARG A 309 25.91 -10.03 18.26
C ARG A 309 25.96 -11.34 19.05
N GLN A 310 24.92 -11.64 19.84
CA GLN A 310 24.84 -12.88 20.62
C GLN A 310 24.77 -14.11 19.72
N LEU A 311 23.99 -14.05 18.63
CA LEU A 311 23.88 -15.12 17.65
C LEU A 311 25.23 -15.38 16.96
N LEU A 312 25.93 -14.32 16.56
CA LEU A 312 27.26 -14.39 15.97
C LEU A 312 28.28 -14.99 16.94
N ALA A 313 28.30 -14.56 18.20
CA ALA A 313 29.19 -15.11 19.22
C ALA A 313 28.91 -16.59 19.52
N SER A 314 27.65 -17.01 19.51
CA SER A 314 27.27 -18.40 19.85
C SER A 314 27.65 -19.40 18.75
N HIS A 315 27.54 -19.01 17.48
CA HIS A 315 27.65 -19.94 16.36
C HIS A 315 28.87 -19.72 15.46
N PHE A 316 29.43 -18.51 15.42
CA PHE A 316 30.45 -18.12 14.44
C PHE A 316 31.79 -17.71 15.07
N GLN A 317 31.91 -17.66 16.39
CA GLN A 317 33.15 -17.28 17.09
C GLN A 317 34.38 -18.09 16.68
N LYS A 318 34.23 -19.41 16.43
CA LYS A 318 35.35 -20.28 16.06
C LYS A 318 35.79 -20.11 14.60
N ASN A 319 34.85 -19.86 13.69
CA ASN A 319 35.08 -19.87 12.25
C ASN A 319 35.26 -18.45 11.68
N PHE A 320 34.70 -17.42 12.32
CA PHE A 320 34.73 -16.02 11.90
C PHE A 320 35.00 -15.06 13.07
N PRO A 321 36.12 -15.22 13.80
CA PRO A 321 36.42 -14.45 15.00
C PRO A 321 36.55 -12.94 14.75
N ASP A 322 37.03 -12.54 13.57
CA ASP A 322 37.18 -11.12 13.20
C ASP A 322 35.82 -10.43 12.98
N THR A 323 34.85 -11.12 12.38
CA THR A 323 33.48 -10.62 12.23
C THR A 323 32.82 -10.45 13.59
N VAL A 324 32.95 -11.44 14.49
CA VAL A 324 32.38 -11.31 15.84
C VAL A 324 33.03 -10.14 16.61
N ARG A 325 34.36 -9.97 16.49
CA ARG A 325 35.06 -8.82 17.07
C ARG A 325 34.56 -7.49 16.50
N ALA A 326 34.30 -7.41 15.21
CA ALA A 326 33.74 -6.21 14.57
C ALA A 326 32.36 -5.86 15.15
N PHE A 327 31.46 -6.83 15.32
CA PHE A 327 30.15 -6.61 15.94
C PHE A 327 30.23 -6.26 17.43
N ASN A 328 31.16 -6.85 18.18
CA ASN A 328 31.41 -6.45 19.57
C ASN A 328 31.87 -4.99 19.67
N ASN A 329 32.82 -4.58 18.82
CA ASN A 329 33.30 -3.20 18.76
C ASN A 329 32.19 -2.23 18.32
N ALA A 330 31.37 -2.62 17.34
CA ALA A 330 30.23 -1.83 16.89
C ALA A 330 29.16 -1.67 17.98
N THR A 331 28.94 -2.71 18.79
CA THR A 331 28.00 -2.66 19.93
C THR A 331 28.50 -1.72 21.02
N ALA A 332 29.79 -1.79 21.37
CA ALA A 332 30.39 -0.85 22.31
C ALA A 332 30.33 0.60 21.78
N SER A 333 30.67 0.80 20.50
CA SER A 333 30.58 2.11 19.84
C SER A 333 29.15 2.66 19.82
N LEU A 334 28.13 1.83 19.55
CA LEU A 334 26.73 2.24 19.61
C LEU A 334 26.36 2.70 21.02
N TYR A 335 26.80 1.98 22.06
CA TYR A 335 26.50 2.36 23.44
C TYR A 335 27.17 3.69 23.82
N ASP A 336 28.47 3.82 23.60
CA ASP A 336 29.26 4.96 24.04
C ASP A 336 28.98 6.24 23.23
N GLN A 337 28.83 6.10 21.91
CA GLN A 337 28.76 7.24 20.99
C GLN A 337 27.33 7.59 20.57
N VAL A 338 26.38 6.66 20.67
CA VAL A 338 24.98 6.91 20.29
C VAL A 338 24.07 6.92 21.51
N ILE A 339 23.97 5.83 22.26
CA ILE A 339 23.00 5.69 23.37
C ILE A 339 23.31 6.69 24.49
N ALA A 340 24.53 6.69 25.03
CA ALA A 340 24.93 7.58 26.11
C ALA A 340 24.85 9.07 25.73
N VAL A 341 25.08 9.39 24.45
CA VAL A 341 24.95 10.75 23.92
C VAL A 341 23.48 11.13 23.75
N ALA A 342 22.62 10.22 23.26
CA ALA A 342 21.19 10.44 23.11
C ALA A 342 20.49 10.69 24.46
N ASP A 343 20.86 9.96 25.51
CA ASP A 343 20.32 10.14 26.86
C ASP A 343 20.66 11.54 27.42
N LYS A 344 21.91 11.98 27.24
CA LYS A 344 22.34 13.34 27.63
C LYS A 344 21.66 14.41 26.77
N PHE A 345 21.49 14.12 25.48
CA PHE A 345 20.88 15.02 24.51
C PHE A 345 19.38 15.24 24.79
N ARG A 346 18.68 14.22 25.28
CA ARG A 346 17.27 14.29 25.69
C ARG A 346 16.98 15.41 26.67
N ASN A 347 17.81 15.53 27.70
CA ASN A 347 17.66 16.59 28.69
C ASN A 347 17.82 18.00 28.10
N GLN A 348 18.58 18.15 27.01
CA GLN A 348 18.80 19.44 26.37
C GLN A 348 17.60 19.86 25.53
N TYR A 349 17.14 19.00 24.60
CA TYR A 349 16.00 19.36 23.75
C TYR A 349 14.68 19.38 24.53
N GLN A 350 14.55 18.62 25.62
CA GLN A 350 13.38 18.69 26.51
C GLN A 350 13.25 20.06 27.18
N ARG A 351 14.36 20.67 27.63
CA ARG A 351 14.34 22.02 28.21
C ARG A 351 13.96 23.07 27.17
N LEU A 352 14.51 22.95 25.95
CA LEU A 352 14.18 23.85 24.85
C LEU A 352 12.72 23.69 24.38
N ASN A 353 12.16 22.47 24.48
CA ASN A 353 10.75 22.22 24.15
C ASN A 353 9.76 22.70 25.23
N GLN A 354 10.23 23.08 26.42
CA GLN A 354 9.36 23.76 27.40
C GLN A 354 9.13 25.23 27.02
N GLN A 355 9.92 25.76 26.07
CA GLN A 355 9.84 27.12 25.58
C GLN A 355 9.11 27.21 24.22
N THR A 356 8.62 26.08 23.68
CA THR A 356 7.85 26.05 22.44
C THR A 356 6.36 26.23 22.70
N GLU A 357 5.77 27.18 21.99
CA GLU A 357 4.33 27.43 21.99
C GLU A 357 3.66 26.66 20.84
N ASN A 358 2.44 26.16 21.06
CA ASN A 358 1.60 25.55 20.02
C ASN A 358 2.15 24.32 19.28
N GLY A 359 3.13 23.61 19.87
CA GLY A 359 3.83 22.51 19.20
C GLY A 359 4.63 22.93 17.97
N VAL A 360 4.86 24.23 17.77
CA VAL A 360 5.75 24.76 16.72
C VAL A 360 7.16 24.78 17.28
N VAL A 361 8.10 24.18 16.56
CA VAL A 361 9.50 24.12 16.98
C VAL A 361 10.15 25.50 16.83
N SER A 362 10.76 26.01 17.91
CA SER A 362 11.49 27.28 17.89
C SER A 362 12.75 27.16 17.02
N ALA A 363 13.27 28.28 16.51
CA ALA A 363 14.48 28.27 15.68
C ALA A 363 15.69 27.64 16.39
N GLU A 364 15.84 27.91 17.70
CA GLU A 364 16.90 27.34 18.53
C GLU A 364 16.77 25.81 18.68
N LEU A 365 15.54 25.32 18.94
CA LEU A 365 15.28 23.89 19.04
C LEU A 365 15.46 23.21 17.68
N GLN A 366 15.05 23.87 16.58
CA GLN A 366 15.20 23.36 15.22
C GLN A 366 16.67 23.14 14.86
N GLU A 367 17.52 24.14 15.10
CA GLU A 367 18.95 24.05 14.87
C GLU A 367 19.57 22.91 15.69
N ARG A 368 19.12 22.76 16.95
CA ARG A 368 19.62 21.72 17.84
C ARG A 368 19.21 20.31 17.38
N ILE A 369 17.97 20.14 16.91
CA ILE A 369 17.46 18.89 16.33
C ILE A 369 18.24 18.54 15.06
N GLN A 370 18.44 19.49 14.14
CA GLN A 370 19.19 19.26 12.90
C GLN A 370 20.64 18.83 13.17
N LYS A 371 21.33 19.53 14.08
CA LYS A 371 22.70 19.16 14.51
C LYS A 371 22.74 17.77 15.16
N GLY A 372 21.74 17.44 15.97
CA GLY A 372 21.58 16.10 16.54
C GLY A 372 21.40 15.04 15.46
N ALA A 373 20.50 15.29 14.52
CA ALA A 373 20.20 14.38 13.41
C ALA A 373 21.43 14.13 12.53
N GLN A 374 22.19 15.18 12.20
CA GLN A 374 23.45 15.07 11.47
C GLN A 374 24.49 14.21 12.22
N TYR A 375 24.66 14.45 13.52
CA TYR A 375 25.60 13.71 14.36
C TYR A 375 25.25 12.22 14.40
N PHE A 376 24.01 11.88 14.75
CA PHE A 376 23.59 10.48 14.89
C PHE A 376 23.56 9.76 13.54
N SER A 377 23.15 10.42 12.45
CA SER A 377 23.19 9.82 11.10
C SER A 377 24.62 9.38 10.76
N LYS A 378 25.59 10.29 10.93
CA LYS A 378 27.01 9.99 10.69
C LYS A 378 27.54 8.86 11.57
N MET A 379 27.09 8.79 12.83
CA MET A 379 27.53 7.75 13.75
C MET A 379 26.96 6.36 13.43
N LEU A 380 25.81 6.29 12.75
CA LEU A 380 25.19 5.02 12.35
C LEU A 380 25.73 4.46 11.03
N GLU A 381 26.35 5.29 10.17
CA GLU A 381 26.89 4.85 8.87
C GLU A 381 27.87 3.65 8.95
N PRO A 382 28.84 3.61 9.88
CA PRO A 382 29.76 2.47 9.97
C PRO A 382 29.05 1.17 10.36
N LEU A 383 28.05 1.27 11.24
CA LEU A 383 27.24 0.13 11.66
C LEU A 383 26.34 -0.37 10.52
N LEU A 384 25.73 0.54 9.75
CA LEU A 384 24.94 0.20 8.58
C LEU A 384 25.77 -0.57 7.55
N LYS A 385 26.99 -0.08 7.25
CA LYS A 385 27.93 -0.76 6.33
C LYS A 385 28.30 -2.16 6.84
N LEU A 386 28.66 -2.28 8.13
CA LEU A 386 29.01 -3.56 8.74
C LEU A 386 27.90 -4.60 8.60
N VAL A 387 26.64 -4.21 8.87
CA VAL A 387 25.49 -5.11 8.79
C VAL A 387 25.17 -5.49 7.34
N GLN A 388 25.28 -4.54 6.39
CA GLN A 388 25.03 -4.77 4.97
C GLN A 388 26.05 -5.71 4.32
N GLU A 389 27.33 -5.55 4.66
CA GLU A 389 28.44 -6.29 4.05
C GLU A 389 28.62 -7.70 4.65
N THR A 390 28.06 -7.95 5.84
CA THR A 390 28.22 -9.25 6.52
C THR A 390 27.34 -10.32 5.88
N GLN A 391 27.98 -11.33 5.28
CA GLN A 391 27.37 -12.56 4.78
C GLN A 391 28.16 -13.78 5.30
N LEU A 392 27.51 -14.63 6.11
CA LEU A 392 28.16 -15.79 6.72
C LEU A 392 27.54 -17.12 6.23
N PRO A 393 28.35 -18.07 5.74
CA PRO A 393 27.88 -19.41 5.39
C PRO A 393 27.66 -20.27 6.65
N THR A 394 26.56 -21.02 6.70
CA THR A 394 26.29 -22.02 7.76
C THR A 394 25.47 -23.18 7.23
N ASP A 395 25.83 -24.41 7.60
CA ASP A 395 25.13 -25.65 7.21
C ASP A 395 23.92 -25.95 8.10
N ASN A 396 23.79 -25.26 9.23
CA ASN A 396 22.64 -25.40 10.12
C ASN A 396 21.49 -24.51 9.63
N LYS A 397 20.44 -25.14 9.10
CA LYS A 397 19.26 -24.46 8.53
C LYS A 397 18.54 -23.54 9.53
N GLU A 398 18.43 -23.97 10.80
CA GLU A 398 17.76 -23.17 11.84
C GLU A 398 18.60 -21.94 12.22
N VAL A 399 19.92 -22.08 12.33
CA VAL A 399 20.82 -20.96 12.59
C VAL A 399 20.80 -19.98 11.42
N ARG A 400 20.80 -20.49 10.17
CA ARG A 400 20.70 -19.66 8.96
C ARG A 400 19.43 -18.80 8.97
N LYS A 401 18.28 -19.42 9.26
CA LYS A 401 16.99 -18.73 9.31
C LYS A 401 16.97 -17.66 10.40
N ARG A 402 17.41 -17.99 11.62
CA ARG A 402 17.46 -17.03 12.74
C ARG A 402 18.40 -15.86 12.47
N MET A 403 19.58 -16.12 11.88
CA MET A 403 20.54 -15.09 11.49
C MET A 403 19.93 -14.15 10.43
N MET A 404 19.32 -14.70 9.37
CA MET A 404 18.66 -13.88 8.35
C MET A 404 17.58 -13.00 8.97
N THR A 405 16.66 -13.57 9.75
CA THR A 405 15.59 -12.80 10.39
C THR A 405 16.11 -11.70 11.32
N THR A 406 17.11 -12.00 12.15
CA THR A 406 17.66 -11.03 13.11
C THR A 406 18.40 -9.90 12.40
N ARG A 407 19.23 -10.25 11.42
CA ARG A 407 19.98 -9.30 10.60
C ARG A 407 19.06 -8.42 9.74
N ASP A 408 18.04 -9.00 9.11
CA ASP A 408 17.11 -8.24 8.28
C ASP A 408 16.28 -7.28 9.15
N THR A 409 15.86 -7.72 10.34
CA THR A 409 15.20 -6.84 11.33
C THR A 409 16.11 -5.68 11.77
N LEU A 410 17.38 -5.97 12.07
CA LEU A 410 18.38 -4.96 12.42
C LEU A 410 18.65 -3.99 11.27
N LEU A 411 18.78 -4.50 10.05
CA LEU A 411 19.03 -3.71 8.85
C LEU A 411 17.85 -2.79 8.54
N GLN A 412 16.61 -3.30 8.68
CA GLN A 412 15.41 -2.51 8.53
C GLN A 412 15.39 -1.35 9.53
N GLU A 413 15.55 -1.63 10.83
CA GLU A 413 15.57 -0.60 11.88
C GLU A 413 16.68 0.43 11.65
N LEU A 414 17.89 -0.01 11.28
CA LEU A 414 19.02 0.87 10.97
C LEU A 414 18.73 1.78 9.78
N THR A 415 18.18 1.21 8.71
CA THR A 415 17.91 1.92 7.47
C THR A 415 16.79 2.94 7.66
N GLU A 416 15.69 2.56 8.32
CA GLU A 416 14.61 3.48 8.69
C GLU A 416 15.13 4.65 9.54
N LYS A 417 15.89 4.34 10.60
CA LYS A 417 16.43 5.35 11.51
C LYS A 417 17.40 6.29 10.79
N HIS A 418 18.31 5.76 9.98
CA HIS A 418 19.26 6.55 9.22
C HIS A 418 18.56 7.49 8.23
N HIS A 419 17.57 7.00 7.47
CA HIS A 419 16.82 7.82 6.53
C HIS A 419 16.00 8.92 7.22
N LEU A 420 15.40 8.63 8.38
CA LEU A 420 14.67 9.64 9.15
C LEU A 420 15.59 10.74 9.66
N LEU A 421 16.75 10.38 10.19
CA LEU A 421 17.76 11.36 10.64
C LEU A 421 18.28 12.19 9.46
N ALA A 422 18.56 11.58 8.31
CA ALA A 422 18.98 12.29 7.11
C ALA A 422 17.90 13.26 6.59
N HIS A 423 16.62 12.86 6.60
CA HIS A 423 15.51 13.72 6.22
C HIS A 423 15.41 14.96 7.11
N VAL A 424 15.42 14.76 8.43
CA VAL A 424 15.34 15.86 9.41
C VAL A 424 16.58 16.74 9.38
N CYS A 425 17.77 16.18 9.12
CA CYS A 425 18.99 16.96 8.92
C CYS A 425 18.87 17.93 7.73
N LEU A 426 18.26 17.50 6.62
CA LEU A 426 18.16 18.29 5.39
C LEU A 426 17.01 19.30 5.42
N LYS A 427 15.83 18.88 5.88
CA LYS A 427 14.61 19.71 5.83
C LYS A 427 14.27 20.39 7.15
N GLY A 428 14.88 19.97 8.25
CA GLY A 428 14.44 20.31 9.59
C GLY A 428 13.30 19.42 10.08
N PHE A 429 12.84 19.69 11.30
CA PHE A 429 11.71 19.00 11.89
C PHE A 429 10.44 19.85 11.80
N GLU A 430 9.39 19.27 11.22
CA GLU A 430 8.02 19.77 11.25
C GLU A 430 7.10 18.55 11.40
N VAL A 431 6.06 18.64 12.24
CA VAL A 431 5.26 17.48 12.65
C VAL A 431 4.64 16.75 11.45
N ARG A 432 4.02 17.48 10.50
CA ARG A 432 3.33 16.87 9.35
C ARG A 432 4.32 16.27 8.36
N ASP A 433 5.40 16.97 8.03
CA ASP A 433 6.45 16.48 7.14
C ASP A 433 7.17 15.26 7.73
N PHE A 434 7.48 15.28 9.04
CA PHE A 434 8.09 14.15 9.75
C PHE A 434 7.20 12.91 9.70
N GLN A 435 5.90 13.04 9.98
CA GLN A 435 4.96 11.93 9.92
C GLN A 435 4.83 11.36 8.51
N LYS A 436 4.74 12.22 7.49
CA LYS A 436 4.74 11.78 6.08
C LYS A 436 6.02 11.04 5.71
N ALA A 437 7.18 11.58 6.10
CA ALA A 437 8.46 10.96 5.85
C ALA A 437 8.58 9.60 6.54
N LYS A 438 8.14 9.48 7.80
CA LYS A 438 8.10 8.23 8.56
C LYS A 438 7.26 7.17 7.88
N THR A 439 6.04 7.48 7.48
CA THR A 439 5.18 6.53 6.76
C THR A 439 5.83 6.09 5.45
N ARG A 440 6.36 7.04 4.67
CA ARG A 440 7.04 6.73 3.40
C ARG A 440 8.27 5.84 3.59
N ILE A 441 9.11 6.12 4.57
CA ILE A 441 10.36 5.39 4.84
C ILE A 441 10.05 3.99 5.39
N ALA A 442 9.08 3.86 6.29
CA ALA A 442 8.67 2.55 6.82
C ALA A 442 8.22 1.62 5.69
N VAL A 443 7.39 2.12 4.77
CA VAL A 443 6.94 1.36 3.58
C VAL A 443 8.11 0.98 2.68
N GLN A 444 9.03 1.91 2.42
CA GLN A 444 10.21 1.65 1.60
C GLN A 444 11.18 0.63 2.22
N THR A 445 11.28 0.60 3.56
CA THR A 445 12.29 -0.23 4.25
C THR A 445 11.78 -1.62 4.60
N THR A 446 10.46 -1.81 4.74
CA THR A 446 9.86 -3.16 4.75
C THR A 446 10.12 -3.94 3.45
N MET A 447 10.63 -3.28 2.42
CA MET A 447 10.90 -3.83 1.10
C MET A 447 12.43 -3.91 0.87
N THR A 448 13.14 -4.70 1.68
CA THR A 448 14.46 -5.24 1.29
C THR A 448 14.30 -6.30 0.19
N PRO A 449 15.28 -6.42 -0.72
CA PRO A 449 15.09 -7.01 -2.04
C PRO A 449 14.68 -8.47 -1.97
N ASP A 450 13.69 -8.79 -2.80
CA ASP A 450 13.25 -10.11 -3.21
C ASP A 450 14.33 -11.19 -3.06
N THR A 451 14.40 -11.80 -1.88
CA THR A 451 14.76 -13.21 -1.78
C THR A 451 13.61 -13.92 -2.45
N GLY A 452 13.72 -14.09 -3.77
CA GLY A 452 12.73 -14.66 -4.67
C GLY A 452 11.81 -15.62 -3.94
N LYS A 453 10.59 -15.18 -3.65
CA LYS A 453 9.58 -16.06 -3.08
C LYS A 453 9.31 -17.15 -4.11
N ALA A 454 9.78 -18.34 -3.76
CA ALA A 454 9.38 -19.60 -4.32
C ALA A 454 7.86 -19.62 -4.54
N THR A 455 7.46 -19.66 -5.80
CA THR A 455 6.15 -20.18 -6.16
C THR A 455 6.18 -21.68 -5.86
N ALA A 456 5.19 -22.13 -5.08
CA ALA A 456 4.98 -23.53 -4.80
C ALA A 456 4.72 -24.29 -6.11
N ALA A 457 5.76 -24.92 -6.66
CA ALA A 457 5.66 -25.87 -7.75
C ALA A 457 6.09 -27.24 -7.24
N LYS A 458 5.16 -28.19 -7.40
CA LYS A 458 5.24 -29.64 -7.19
C LYS A 458 6.67 -30.21 -7.26
N ALA A 459 6.96 -31.09 -6.30
CA ALA A 459 8.15 -31.95 -6.27
C ALA A 459 8.49 -32.47 -7.67
N LYS A 460 9.64 -32.02 -8.19
CA LYS A 460 10.25 -32.53 -9.41
C LYS A 460 11.73 -32.67 -9.10
N GLU A 461 12.24 -33.88 -9.29
CA GLU A 461 13.63 -34.29 -9.04
C GLU A 461 14.62 -33.22 -9.55
N GLU A 462 15.50 -32.75 -8.65
CA GLU A 462 16.50 -31.73 -8.94
C GLU A 462 17.45 -32.21 -10.05
N LYS A 463 17.51 -31.46 -11.16
CA LYS A 463 18.58 -31.63 -12.16
C LYS A 463 19.91 -31.15 -11.55
N PRO A 464 21.04 -31.82 -11.84
CA PRO A 464 22.32 -31.50 -11.22
C PRO A 464 22.77 -30.06 -11.52
N THR A 465 23.18 -29.33 -10.48
CA THR A 465 23.84 -28.03 -10.58
C THR A 465 25.19 -28.20 -11.26
N VAL A 466 25.53 -27.37 -12.25
CA VAL A 466 26.80 -27.45 -12.97
C VAL A 466 27.60 -26.17 -12.77
N PRO A 467 28.91 -26.26 -12.47
CA PRO A 467 29.76 -25.08 -12.33
C PRO A 467 29.79 -24.21 -13.58
N SER A 468 29.65 -22.89 -13.38
CA SER A 468 29.79 -21.87 -14.43
C SER A 468 31.23 -21.72 -14.93
N GLU A 469 32.21 -22.23 -14.16
CA GLU A 469 33.63 -22.23 -14.50
C GLU A 469 33.98 -23.39 -15.45
N MET A 470 34.83 -23.14 -16.44
CA MET A 470 35.23 -24.13 -17.44
C MET A 470 36.33 -25.04 -16.91
N LEU A 471 35.97 -26.23 -16.43
CA LEU A 471 36.90 -27.17 -15.80
C LEU A 471 37.68 -28.02 -16.81
N ASN A 472 37.14 -28.20 -18.02
CA ASN A 472 37.74 -29.02 -19.09
C ASN A 472 37.96 -28.23 -20.40
N PRO A 473 38.99 -27.36 -20.48
CA PRO A 473 39.23 -26.48 -21.63
C PRO A 473 39.51 -27.20 -22.95
N ARG A 474 40.18 -28.36 -22.91
CA ARG A 474 40.52 -29.15 -24.11
C ARG A 474 39.27 -29.74 -24.78
N LEU A 475 38.36 -30.30 -23.97
CA LEU A 475 37.09 -30.83 -24.46
C LEU A 475 36.15 -29.72 -24.91
N TYR A 476 36.09 -28.61 -24.17
CA TYR A 476 35.33 -27.43 -24.57
C TYR A 476 35.77 -26.90 -25.94
N LYS A 477 37.07 -26.83 -26.20
CA LYS A 477 37.62 -26.40 -27.51
C LYS A 477 37.11 -27.29 -28.65
N GLN A 478 37.12 -28.61 -28.49
CA GLN A 478 36.63 -29.55 -29.51
C GLN A 478 35.12 -29.39 -29.77
N LEU A 479 34.33 -29.21 -28.71
CA LEU A 479 32.88 -28.96 -28.85
C LEU A 479 32.58 -27.58 -29.45
N TYR A 480 33.38 -26.56 -29.13
CA TYR A 480 33.26 -25.22 -29.69
C TYR A 480 33.57 -25.20 -31.19
N GLU A 481 34.63 -25.89 -31.61
CA GLU A 481 35.02 -26.03 -33.02
C GLU A 481 33.95 -26.80 -33.81
N TRP A 482 33.45 -27.92 -33.27
CA TRP A 482 32.34 -28.66 -33.88
C TRP A 482 31.07 -27.80 -34.00
N ARG A 483 30.69 -27.05 -32.97
CA ARG A 483 29.52 -26.15 -33.02
C ARG A 483 29.69 -25.07 -34.10
N SER A 484 30.88 -24.50 -34.20
CA SER A 484 31.17 -23.46 -35.19
C SER A 484 31.12 -24.00 -36.62
N LYS A 485 31.62 -25.22 -36.84
CA LYS A 485 31.54 -25.92 -38.13
C LYS A 485 30.08 -26.25 -38.48
N LYS A 486 29.31 -26.80 -37.54
CA LYS A 486 27.89 -27.16 -37.73
C LYS A 486 27.02 -25.93 -38.00
N ALA A 487 27.29 -24.81 -37.33
CA ALA A 487 26.61 -23.55 -37.55
C ALA A 487 26.88 -22.97 -38.95
N ALA A 488 28.13 -23.07 -39.43
CA ALA A 488 28.50 -22.69 -40.78
C ALA A 488 27.85 -23.59 -41.85
N GLU A 489 27.81 -24.90 -41.63
CA GLU A 489 27.11 -25.86 -42.52
C GLU A 489 25.61 -25.58 -42.63
N LEU A 490 24.98 -25.12 -41.55
CA LEU A 490 23.54 -24.84 -41.48
C LEU A 490 23.18 -23.37 -41.81
N GLY A 491 24.16 -22.49 -42.01
CA GLY A 491 23.94 -21.07 -42.28
C GLY A 491 23.31 -20.29 -41.12
N ILE A 492 23.49 -20.74 -39.88
CA ILE A 492 22.89 -20.15 -38.67
C ILE A 492 23.95 -19.68 -37.66
N ALA A 493 23.57 -18.85 -36.70
CA ALA A 493 24.49 -18.38 -35.67
C ALA A 493 24.86 -19.52 -34.68
N PRO A 494 26.11 -19.61 -34.19
CA PRO A 494 26.57 -20.73 -33.34
C PRO A 494 25.74 -20.99 -32.08
N TYR A 495 25.19 -19.95 -31.46
CA TYR A 495 24.35 -20.11 -30.27
C TYR A 495 22.99 -20.77 -30.55
N MET A 496 22.56 -20.80 -31.82
CA MET A 496 21.32 -21.47 -32.26
C MET A 496 21.50 -22.98 -32.43
N VAL A 497 22.73 -23.48 -32.53
CA VAL A 497 23.04 -24.92 -32.50
C VAL A 497 22.96 -25.40 -31.05
N ILE A 498 23.85 -24.89 -30.18
CA ILE A 498 23.87 -25.15 -28.74
C ILE A 498 24.38 -23.89 -28.00
N GLN A 499 23.70 -23.50 -26.92
CA GLN A 499 24.09 -22.35 -26.10
C GLN A 499 25.45 -22.53 -25.42
N GLY A 500 26.19 -21.44 -25.21
CA GLY A 500 27.52 -21.49 -24.58
C GLY A 500 27.53 -22.12 -23.18
N LYS A 501 26.49 -21.85 -22.36
CA LYS A 501 26.34 -22.45 -21.03
C LYS A 501 26.14 -23.98 -21.09
N ALA A 502 25.45 -24.49 -22.11
CA ALA A 502 25.31 -25.92 -22.32
C ALA A 502 26.64 -26.59 -22.72
N LEU A 503 27.47 -25.93 -23.54
CA LEU A 503 28.81 -26.45 -23.89
C LEU A 503 29.72 -26.59 -22.66
N ILE A 504 29.69 -25.60 -21.77
CA ILE A 504 30.42 -25.64 -20.49
C ILE A 504 29.87 -26.77 -19.61
N GLY A 505 28.55 -26.93 -19.58
CA GLY A 505 27.91 -28.00 -18.83
C GLY A 505 28.30 -29.40 -19.31
N ILE A 506 28.30 -29.61 -20.63
CA ILE A 506 28.68 -30.88 -21.28
C ILE A 506 30.15 -31.19 -21.05
N SER A 507 31.04 -30.19 -21.19
CA SER A 507 32.47 -30.39 -20.99
C SER A 507 32.81 -30.70 -19.54
N ASN A 508 32.10 -30.09 -18.58
CA ASN A 508 32.31 -30.31 -17.15
C ASN A 508 31.75 -31.67 -16.68
N LEU A 509 30.51 -32.02 -17.05
CA LEU A 509 29.84 -33.23 -16.58
C LEU A 509 30.21 -34.52 -17.32
N ARG A 510 30.76 -34.41 -18.55
CA ARG A 510 31.15 -35.55 -19.41
C ARG A 510 30.10 -36.68 -19.45
N PRO A 511 28.88 -36.41 -19.92
CA PRO A 511 27.80 -37.40 -19.92
C PRO A 511 28.13 -38.60 -20.83
N LYS A 512 27.91 -39.81 -20.32
CA LYS A 512 28.27 -41.06 -21.01
C LYS A 512 27.15 -41.66 -21.86
N ASN A 513 25.92 -41.17 -21.69
CA ASN A 513 24.75 -41.68 -22.38
C ASN A 513 23.73 -40.55 -22.62
N LYS A 514 22.70 -40.86 -23.42
CA LYS A 514 21.62 -39.93 -23.79
C LYS A 514 20.94 -39.31 -22.57
N THR A 515 20.66 -40.13 -21.56
CA THR A 515 20.02 -39.70 -20.31
C THR A 515 20.87 -38.68 -19.54
N GLY A 516 22.19 -38.90 -19.47
CA GLY A 516 23.13 -37.97 -18.87
C GLY A 516 23.23 -36.66 -19.64
N LEU A 517 23.17 -36.70 -20.97
CA LEU A 517 23.25 -35.50 -21.82
C LEU A 517 21.97 -34.64 -21.72
N GLU A 518 20.79 -35.27 -21.61
CA GLU A 518 19.50 -34.58 -21.38
C GLU A 518 19.40 -33.94 -19.97
N SER A 519 20.20 -34.43 -19.03
CA SER A 519 20.26 -33.87 -17.67
C SER A 519 21.06 -32.56 -17.58
N VAL A 520 21.85 -32.22 -18.61
CA VAL A 520 22.68 -31.01 -18.63
C VAL A 520 21.80 -29.74 -18.76
N PRO A 521 21.97 -28.73 -17.89
CA PRO A 521 21.26 -27.46 -18.02
C PRO A 521 21.48 -26.80 -19.40
N TYR A 522 20.44 -26.15 -19.93
CA TYR A 522 20.44 -25.49 -21.24
C TYR A 522 20.59 -26.43 -22.46
N PHE A 523 20.56 -27.75 -22.27
CA PHE A 523 20.50 -28.75 -23.33
C PHE A 523 19.09 -29.37 -23.40
N GLY A 524 18.27 -28.89 -24.35
CA GLY A 524 16.84 -29.26 -24.46
C GLY A 524 16.59 -30.49 -25.36
N LYS A 525 15.37 -31.05 -25.29
CA LYS A 525 14.94 -32.23 -26.07
C LYS A 525 15.17 -32.10 -27.58
N VAL A 526 14.88 -30.92 -28.14
CA VAL A 526 15.09 -30.65 -29.58
C VAL A 526 16.57 -30.68 -29.98
N ALA A 527 17.47 -30.21 -29.11
CA ALA A 527 18.92 -30.28 -29.35
C ALA A 527 19.45 -31.71 -29.17
N MET A 528 18.88 -32.48 -28.24
CA MET A 528 19.18 -33.90 -28.04
C MET A 528 18.83 -34.74 -29.26
N GLU A 529 17.64 -34.53 -29.83
CA GLU A 529 17.20 -35.24 -31.04
C GLU A 529 18.07 -34.90 -32.26
N LYS A 530 18.49 -33.65 -32.42
CA LYS A 530 19.24 -33.19 -33.59
C LYS A 530 20.74 -33.41 -33.52
N TYR A 531 21.34 -33.30 -32.33
CA TYR A 531 22.79 -33.23 -32.17
C TYR A 531 23.35 -34.16 -31.09
N GLY A 532 22.50 -34.90 -30.36
CA GLY A 532 22.93 -35.71 -29.21
C GLY A 532 23.92 -36.82 -29.56
N GLU A 533 23.74 -37.49 -30.70
CA GLU A 533 24.65 -38.57 -31.14
C GLU A 533 26.05 -38.04 -31.48
N GLU A 534 26.13 -36.94 -32.24
CA GLU A 534 27.41 -36.30 -32.61
C GLU A 534 28.18 -35.82 -31.37
N VAL A 535 27.47 -35.24 -30.39
CA VAL A 535 28.06 -34.78 -29.13
C VAL A 535 28.56 -35.96 -28.28
N LEU A 536 27.80 -37.05 -28.20
CA LEU A 536 28.23 -38.26 -27.48
C LEU A 536 29.45 -38.90 -28.14
N GLU A 537 29.54 -38.90 -29.48
CA GLU A 537 30.71 -39.45 -30.17
C GLU A 537 31.99 -38.66 -29.85
N ILE A 538 31.90 -37.32 -29.80
CA ILE A 538 33.03 -36.45 -29.38
C ILE A 538 33.47 -36.78 -27.96
N LEU A 539 32.51 -36.97 -27.04
CA LEU A 539 32.79 -37.34 -25.65
C LEU A 539 33.47 -38.71 -25.53
N HIS A 540 32.96 -39.73 -26.22
CA HIS A 540 33.55 -41.07 -26.20
C HIS A 540 34.97 -41.08 -26.78
N ARG A 541 35.20 -40.35 -27.88
CA ARG A 541 36.52 -40.24 -28.51
C ARG A 541 37.51 -39.54 -27.58
N TYR A 542 37.05 -38.50 -26.88
CA TYR A 542 37.86 -37.78 -25.90
C TYR A 542 38.24 -38.66 -24.69
N GLU A 543 37.28 -39.42 -24.13
CA GLU A 543 37.55 -40.30 -22.98
C GLU A 543 38.47 -41.47 -23.31
N LYS A 544 38.39 -42.02 -24.53
CA LYS A 544 39.26 -43.13 -24.97
C LYS A 544 40.74 -42.73 -25.06
N GLY A 545 41.03 -41.43 -25.14
CA GLY A 545 42.39 -40.88 -25.21
C GLY A 545 42.99 -40.50 -23.85
N LEU A 546 42.29 -40.72 -22.73
CA LEU A 546 42.73 -40.34 -21.39
C LEU A 546 43.17 -41.55 -20.56
N SER A 547 44.21 -41.36 -19.75
CA SER A 547 44.62 -42.36 -18.75
C SER A 547 43.66 -42.38 -17.54
N PRO A 548 43.58 -43.50 -16.78
CA PRO A 548 42.73 -43.58 -15.59
C PRO A 548 43.04 -42.52 -14.53
N GLU A 549 44.29 -42.10 -14.41
CA GLU A 549 44.73 -41.05 -13.47
C GLU A 549 44.22 -39.65 -13.88
N GLU A 550 44.20 -39.35 -15.19
CA GLU A 550 43.66 -38.08 -15.70
C GLU A 550 42.15 -37.98 -15.48
N VAL A 551 41.42 -39.08 -15.69
CA VAL A 551 39.97 -39.14 -15.43
C VAL A 551 39.67 -38.89 -13.95
N ALA A 552 40.40 -39.54 -13.05
CA ALA A 552 40.24 -39.35 -11.60
C ALA A 552 40.58 -37.92 -11.15
N ALA A 553 41.60 -37.29 -11.73
CA ALA A 553 41.95 -35.90 -11.45
C ALA A 553 40.87 -34.92 -11.93
N MET A 554 40.25 -35.18 -13.09
CA MET A 554 39.13 -34.39 -13.61
C MET A 554 37.88 -34.53 -12.74
N ASP A 555 37.55 -35.74 -12.29
CA ASP A 555 36.40 -35.98 -11.39
C ASP A 555 36.61 -35.32 -10.02
N LYS A 556 37.84 -35.32 -9.50
CA LYS A 556 38.17 -34.62 -8.26
C LYS A 556 38.01 -33.10 -8.41
N ARG A 557 38.37 -32.51 -9.57
CA ARG A 557 38.16 -31.08 -9.85
C ARG A 557 36.69 -30.72 -9.95
N LEU A 558 35.89 -31.57 -10.61
CA LEU A 558 34.44 -31.39 -10.67
C LEU A 558 33.80 -31.47 -9.28
N GLN A 559 34.18 -32.45 -8.46
CA GLN A 559 33.69 -32.56 -7.09
C GLN A 559 34.09 -31.37 -6.20
N LEU A 560 35.28 -30.80 -6.40
CA LEU A 560 35.72 -29.60 -5.70
C LEU A 560 34.87 -28.39 -6.12
N ALA A 561 34.68 -28.19 -7.43
CA ALA A 561 33.92 -27.08 -8.00
C ALA A 561 32.40 -27.16 -7.70
N LEU A 562 31.87 -28.36 -7.44
CA LEU A 562 30.49 -28.58 -6.99
C LEU A 562 30.29 -28.34 -5.48
N ARG A 563 31.38 -28.34 -4.70
CA ARG A 563 31.36 -28.05 -3.25
C ARG A 563 31.56 -26.56 -2.94
N GLU A 564 32.05 -25.77 -3.89
CA GLU A 564 32.20 -24.33 -3.74
C GLU A 564 30.89 -23.59 -4.09
N PRO A 565 30.43 -22.64 -3.25
CA PRO A 565 29.26 -21.83 -3.58
C PRO A 565 29.57 -20.98 -4.82
N HIS A 566 28.75 -21.12 -5.88
CA HIS A 566 28.90 -20.39 -7.14
C HIS A 566 29.00 -18.88 -6.94
N LYS A 567 30.22 -18.36 -7.04
CA LYS A 567 30.46 -17.00 -7.54
C LYS A 567 30.29 -17.07 -9.06
N GLU A 568 29.26 -16.42 -9.60
CA GLU A 568 29.35 -15.95 -10.98
C GLU A 568 30.53 -14.98 -11.06
N THR A 569 31.67 -15.46 -11.54
CA THR A 569 32.78 -14.61 -11.97
C THR A 569 32.34 -13.85 -13.21
N LYS A 570 31.65 -12.72 -13.00
CA LYS A 570 31.76 -11.61 -13.95
C LYS A 570 33.20 -11.12 -13.85
N GLU A 571 33.91 -11.14 -14.98
CA GLU A 571 35.15 -10.41 -15.14
C GLU A 571 35.01 -9.02 -14.51
N VAL A 572 35.81 -8.76 -13.48
CA VAL A 572 35.94 -7.45 -12.88
C VAL A 572 36.62 -6.55 -13.92
N ARG A 573 35.83 -5.72 -14.59
CA ARG A 573 36.28 -4.37 -14.95
C ARG A 573 35.76 -3.44 -13.86
N PRO A 574 36.58 -2.53 -13.33
CA PRO A 574 36.24 -1.78 -12.12
C PRO A 574 35.09 -0.83 -12.41
N GLN A 575 33.88 -1.19 -11.99
CA GLN A 575 32.75 -0.26 -11.90
C GLN A 575 32.06 -0.45 -10.56
N GLU A 576 32.33 0.54 -9.72
CA GLU A 576 31.71 0.91 -8.46
C GLU A 576 30.26 0.39 -8.29
N GLN A 577 30.05 -0.44 -7.27
CA GLN A 577 28.74 -0.79 -6.76
C GLN A 577 28.06 0.48 -6.23
N PHE A 578 26.97 0.93 -6.85
CA PHE A 578 26.18 2.06 -6.33
C PHE A 578 24.69 1.77 -6.24
N VAL A 579 24.13 2.32 -5.16
CA VAL A 579 22.78 2.20 -4.62
C VAL A 579 21.71 2.59 -5.66
N ARG A 580 20.70 1.72 -5.82
CA ARG A 580 19.50 1.99 -6.63
C ARG A 580 18.82 3.25 -6.08
N GLY A 581 18.80 4.33 -6.88
CA GLY A 581 18.26 5.65 -6.50
C GLY A 581 19.28 6.80 -6.49
N MET A 582 20.59 6.52 -6.45
CA MET A 582 21.66 7.54 -6.51
C MET A 582 22.45 7.53 -7.83
N SER A 583 21.98 6.78 -8.81
CA SER A 583 22.65 6.63 -10.12
C SER A 583 22.84 7.96 -10.86
N TYR A 584 22.01 8.97 -10.57
CA TYR A 584 22.13 10.29 -11.17
C TYR A 584 23.32 11.10 -10.66
N LEU A 585 23.74 10.92 -9.40
CA LEU A 585 24.90 11.58 -8.81
C LEU A 585 26.20 11.12 -9.48
N LEU A 586 26.29 9.84 -9.85
CA LEU A 586 27.45 9.31 -10.58
C LEU A 586 27.47 9.79 -12.04
N THR A 587 26.31 9.87 -12.70
CA THR A 587 26.24 10.54 -14.02
C THR A 587 26.70 11.99 -13.92
N LEU A 588 26.27 12.71 -12.87
CA LEU A 588 26.63 14.10 -12.64
C LEU A 588 28.13 14.29 -12.43
N ASP A 589 28.78 13.43 -11.64
CA ASP A 589 30.23 13.47 -11.42
C ASP A 589 31.03 13.30 -12.73
N TYR A 590 30.68 12.32 -13.56
CA TYR A 590 31.34 12.16 -14.87
C TYR A 590 31.08 13.34 -15.81
N PHE A 591 29.89 13.93 -15.75
CA PHE A 591 29.53 15.10 -16.56
C PHE A 591 30.30 16.35 -16.13
N GLN A 592 30.42 16.60 -14.81
CA GLN A 592 31.23 17.69 -14.25
C GLN A 592 32.73 17.52 -14.54
N LYS A 593 33.20 16.28 -14.74
CA LYS A 593 34.55 15.96 -15.23
C LYS A 593 34.74 16.17 -16.75
N GLY A 594 33.73 16.71 -17.45
CA GLY A 594 33.79 17.08 -18.86
C GLY A 594 33.56 15.93 -19.84
N MET A 595 33.04 14.79 -19.39
CA MET A 595 32.68 13.69 -20.32
C MET A 595 31.36 13.99 -21.04
N SER A 596 31.30 13.71 -22.35
CA SER A 596 30.06 13.83 -23.12
C SER A 596 29.06 12.73 -22.75
N ILE A 597 27.76 12.99 -22.91
CA ILE A 597 26.67 12.04 -22.61
C ILE A 597 26.90 10.67 -23.26
N ALA A 598 27.35 10.64 -24.53
CA ALA A 598 27.67 9.40 -25.24
C ALA A 598 28.84 8.62 -24.61
N LYS A 599 29.89 9.32 -24.18
CA LYS A 599 31.03 8.71 -23.49
C LYS A 599 30.64 8.21 -22.10
N ILE A 600 29.78 8.93 -21.37
CA ILE A 600 29.26 8.49 -20.07
C ILE A 600 28.37 7.25 -20.25
N ALA A 601 27.51 7.22 -21.27
CA ALA A 601 26.66 6.07 -21.59
C ALA A 601 27.50 4.81 -21.90
N GLN A 602 28.51 4.95 -22.75
CA GLN A 602 29.45 3.86 -23.05
C GLN A 602 30.25 3.44 -21.83
N HIS A 603 30.78 4.40 -21.07
CA HIS A 603 31.56 4.14 -19.87
C HIS A 603 30.70 3.39 -18.85
N ARG A 604 29.49 3.86 -18.55
CA ARG A 604 28.59 3.26 -17.54
C ARG A 604 27.78 2.05 -18.04
N GLN A 605 27.93 1.65 -19.29
CA GLN A 605 27.13 0.60 -19.95
C GLN A 605 25.61 0.86 -19.85
N LEU A 606 25.19 2.11 -19.96
CA LEU A 606 23.79 2.55 -19.94
C LEU A 606 23.40 3.12 -21.30
N SER A 607 22.09 3.18 -21.59
CA SER A 607 21.61 3.89 -22.78
C SER A 607 21.82 5.41 -22.62
N THR A 608 22.00 6.12 -23.74
CA THR A 608 22.08 7.58 -23.76
C THR A 608 20.86 8.24 -23.15
N ASP A 609 19.67 7.68 -23.37
CA ASP A 609 18.40 8.10 -22.76
C ASP A 609 18.43 8.00 -21.22
N THR A 610 19.03 6.95 -20.66
CA THR A 610 19.18 6.79 -19.20
C THR A 610 20.10 7.87 -18.62
N ILE A 611 21.19 8.20 -19.33
CA ILE A 611 22.11 9.26 -18.91
C ILE A 611 21.45 10.63 -18.97
N GLN A 612 20.65 10.90 -20.01
CA GLN A 612 19.88 12.15 -20.14
C GLN A 612 18.87 12.30 -18.98
N LYS A 613 18.13 11.24 -18.64
CA LYS A 613 17.20 11.24 -17.49
C LYS A 613 17.91 11.52 -16.17
N HIS A 614 19.09 10.93 -15.95
CA HIS A 614 19.89 11.21 -14.76
C HIS A 614 20.33 12.68 -14.67
N LEU A 615 20.76 13.29 -15.78
CA LEU A 615 21.16 14.71 -15.78
C LEU A 615 19.95 15.65 -15.55
N LEU A 616 18.78 15.30 -16.10
CA LEU A 616 17.54 16.01 -15.81
C LEU A 616 17.20 15.96 -14.31
N THR A 617 17.28 14.78 -13.69
CA THR A 617 17.09 14.64 -12.23
C THR A 617 18.12 15.45 -11.43
N ALA A 618 19.34 15.62 -11.93
CA ALA A 618 20.34 16.49 -11.30
C ALA A 618 19.99 17.99 -11.38
N VAL A 619 19.37 18.43 -12.49
CA VAL A 619 18.84 19.80 -12.66
C VAL A 619 17.65 20.04 -11.73
N GLU A 620 16.69 19.10 -11.67
CA GLU A 620 15.54 19.16 -10.74
C GLU A 620 15.99 19.21 -9.27
N ALA A 621 17.04 18.45 -8.92
CA ALA A 621 17.62 18.44 -7.58
C ALA A 621 18.48 19.68 -7.25
N GLY A 622 18.60 20.64 -8.17
CA GLY A 622 19.41 21.86 -8.00
C GLY A 622 20.92 21.60 -7.92
N LYS A 623 21.40 20.46 -8.42
CA LYS A 623 22.82 20.06 -8.41
C LYS A 623 23.55 20.33 -9.72
N LEU A 624 22.82 20.63 -10.79
CA LEU A 624 23.33 21.02 -12.10
C LEU A 624 22.52 22.21 -12.60
N ALA A 625 23.17 23.28 -13.05
CA ALA A 625 22.46 24.41 -13.64
C ALA A 625 21.98 24.05 -15.05
N LEU A 626 20.78 24.51 -15.45
CA LEU A 626 20.22 24.15 -16.77
C LEU A 626 21.13 24.54 -17.94
N ASN A 627 21.80 25.69 -17.84
CA ASN A 627 22.75 26.21 -18.84
C ASN A 627 24.08 25.44 -18.90
N GLU A 628 24.36 24.57 -17.93
CA GLU A 628 25.48 23.63 -17.98
C GLU A 628 25.10 22.34 -18.73
N LEU A 629 23.81 22.00 -18.80
CA LEU A 629 23.29 20.83 -19.52
C LEU A 629 22.89 21.15 -20.96
N VAL A 630 22.26 22.32 -21.18
CA VAL A 630 21.71 22.75 -22.46
C VAL A 630 22.39 24.05 -22.89
N PRO A 631 22.90 24.17 -24.13
CA PRO A 631 23.50 25.40 -24.62
C PRO A 631 22.56 26.60 -24.49
N GLN A 632 23.07 27.75 -24.04
CA GLN A 632 22.25 28.94 -23.82
C GLN A 632 21.45 29.36 -25.06
N ALA A 633 22.03 29.23 -26.26
CA ALA A 633 21.34 29.49 -27.52
C ALA A 633 20.10 28.60 -27.73
N HIS A 634 20.15 27.33 -27.32
CA HIS A 634 19.01 26.41 -27.41
C HIS A 634 17.95 26.76 -26.34
N ILE A 635 18.38 27.12 -25.13
CA ILE A 635 17.49 27.59 -24.07
C ILE A 635 16.71 28.82 -24.53
N ASP A 636 17.38 29.81 -25.10
CA ASP A 636 16.76 31.06 -25.54
C ASP A 636 15.78 30.82 -26.70
N LEU A 637 16.15 29.94 -27.63
CA LEU A 637 15.34 29.57 -28.78
C LEU A 637 14.07 28.80 -28.37
N ILE A 638 14.17 27.86 -27.43
CA ILE A 638 13.01 27.16 -26.86
C ILE A 638 12.12 28.13 -26.06
N ARG A 639 12.71 29.02 -25.24
CA ARG A 639 11.96 30.01 -24.45
C ARG A 639 11.21 31.02 -25.34
N GLN A 640 11.83 31.47 -26.43
CA GLN A 640 11.20 32.38 -27.37
C GLN A 640 9.99 31.72 -28.04
N TYR A 641 10.11 30.45 -28.44
CA TYR A 641 9.00 29.70 -29.01
C TYR A 641 7.86 29.50 -28.01
N VAL A 642 8.16 29.07 -26.78
CA VAL A 642 7.16 28.82 -25.73
C VAL A 642 6.39 30.10 -25.36
N LYS A 643 7.06 31.26 -25.30
CA LYS A 643 6.41 32.56 -25.03
C LYS A 643 5.42 33.03 -26.11
N GLN A 644 5.52 32.49 -27.32
CA GLN A 644 4.65 32.86 -28.43
C GLN A 644 3.37 32.00 -28.52
N GLN A 645 3.24 30.99 -27.66
CA GLN A 645 2.10 30.07 -27.65
C GLN A 645 1.05 30.51 -26.63
N SER A 646 -0.24 30.37 -27.00
CA SER A 646 -1.37 30.76 -26.14
C SER A 646 -1.58 29.84 -24.93
N HIS A 647 -1.19 28.56 -25.05
CA HIS A 647 -1.31 27.51 -24.02
C HIS A 647 0.02 26.75 -23.86
N PRO A 648 1.05 27.38 -23.29
CA PRO A 648 2.40 26.82 -23.26
C PRO A 648 2.54 25.57 -22.36
N GLU A 649 1.63 25.37 -21.41
CA GLU A 649 1.53 24.20 -20.53
C GLU A 649 1.04 22.91 -21.21
N GLU A 650 0.39 23.01 -22.37
CA GLU A 650 -0.14 21.86 -23.13
C GLU A 650 0.77 21.42 -24.29
N LEU A 651 1.93 22.07 -24.45
CA LEU A 651 2.83 21.83 -25.57
C LEU A 651 3.49 20.45 -25.48
N LYS A 652 3.32 19.65 -26.54
CA LYS A 652 4.01 18.36 -26.72
C LYS A 652 5.42 18.57 -27.27
N LEU A 653 6.35 17.66 -26.94
CA LEU A 653 7.76 17.77 -27.32
C LEU A 653 8.01 17.72 -28.85
N THR A 654 7.27 16.87 -29.57
CA THR A 654 7.44 16.69 -31.03
C THR A 654 7.11 17.93 -31.86
N PRO A 655 5.95 18.60 -31.66
CA PRO A 655 5.65 19.86 -32.34
C PRO A 655 6.67 20.98 -32.09
N ILE A 656 7.18 21.10 -30.86
CA ILE A 656 8.22 22.09 -30.53
C ILE A 656 9.49 21.81 -31.36
N ARG A 657 9.93 20.54 -31.42
CA ARG A 657 11.13 20.17 -32.16
C ARG A 657 11.00 20.43 -33.66
N GLU A 658 9.85 20.12 -34.23
CA GLU A 658 9.54 20.36 -35.64
C GLU A 658 9.49 21.85 -35.96
N ALA A 659 8.85 22.66 -35.12
CA ALA A 659 8.77 24.11 -35.31
C ALA A 659 10.14 24.81 -35.18
N LEU A 660 11.08 24.21 -34.46
CA LEU A 660 12.45 24.67 -34.33
C LEU A 660 13.40 24.03 -35.37
N ASN A 661 12.86 23.50 -36.48
CA ASN A 661 13.62 22.86 -37.58
C ASN A 661 14.57 21.74 -37.12
N ASN A 662 14.23 21.01 -36.06
CA ASN A 662 15.10 20.00 -35.43
C ASN A 662 16.47 20.54 -34.98
N ALA A 663 16.57 21.84 -34.68
CA ALA A 663 17.79 22.46 -34.17
C ALA A 663 18.10 22.08 -32.70
N VAL A 664 17.15 21.46 -31.99
CA VAL A 664 17.25 21.08 -30.58
C VAL A 664 16.84 19.62 -30.36
N GLU A 665 17.36 19.01 -29.31
CA GLU A 665 17.10 17.62 -28.92
C GLU A 665 15.91 17.51 -27.96
N TYR A 666 15.24 16.34 -27.94
CA TYR A 666 14.05 16.12 -27.12
C TYR A 666 14.28 16.32 -25.62
N TYR A 667 15.46 15.94 -25.11
CA TYR A 667 15.79 16.11 -23.70
C TYR A 667 16.04 17.58 -23.34
N GLU A 668 16.51 18.41 -24.29
CA GLU A 668 16.72 19.85 -24.10
C GLU A 668 15.38 20.58 -23.96
N ILE A 669 14.41 20.25 -24.83
CA ILE A 669 13.05 20.78 -24.74
C ILE A 669 12.43 20.43 -23.39
N ARG A 670 12.58 19.17 -22.95
CA ARG A 670 12.06 18.71 -21.67
C ARG A 670 12.70 19.44 -20.47
N ALA A 671 14.03 19.58 -20.49
CA ALA A 671 14.77 20.30 -19.46
C ALA A 671 14.30 21.76 -19.29
N VAL A 672 14.05 22.45 -20.41
CA VAL A 672 13.60 23.84 -20.41
C VAL A 672 12.15 23.95 -19.95
N LEU A 673 11.25 23.07 -20.41
CA LEU A 673 9.84 23.07 -20.01
C LEU A 673 9.64 22.74 -18.52
N ASP A 674 10.34 21.75 -17.98
CA ASP A 674 10.24 21.37 -16.56
C ASP A 674 10.72 22.51 -15.63
N GLN A 675 11.64 23.37 -16.09
CA GLN A 675 12.04 24.60 -15.37
C GLN A 675 11.01 25.73 -15.51
N PHE A 676 10.39 25.87 -16.68
CA PHE A 676 9.42 26.94 -16.97
C PHE A 676 8.04 26.70 -16.35
N PHE A 677 7.62 25.43 -16.29
CA PHE A 677 6.38 24.96 -15.72
C PHE A 677 6.68 23.87 -14.69
N PRO A 678 7.22 24.23 -13.50
CA PRO A 678 7.44 23.26 -12.45
C PRO A 678 6.12 22.57 -12.13
N LYS A 679 6.13 21.23 -12.14
CA LYS A 679 4.95 20.43 -11.82
C LYS A 679 4.46 20.82 -10.42
N LYS A 680 3.18 21.23 -10.31
CA LYS A 680 2.54 21.45 -9.02
C LYS A 680 2.32 20.08 -8.36
N ASP A 681 2.88 19.91 -7.17
CA ASP A 681 2.62 18.77 -6.28
C ASP A 681 1.18 18.76 -5.74
#